data_AF-A0A969XJ15-F1
#
_entry.id   AF-A0A969XJ15-F1
#
_cell.length_a   1.000
_cell.length_b   1.000
_cell.length_c   1.000
_cell.angle_alpha   90.00
_cell.angle_beta   90.00
_cell.angle_gamma   90.00
#
_symmetry.space_group_name_H-M   'P 1'
#
loop_
_entity.id
_entity.type
_entity.pdbx_description
1 polymer ?
#
loop_
_entity_poly.entity_id
_entity_poly.type
_entity_poly.pdbx_seq_one_letter_code
_entity_poly.pdbx_strand_id
1 'polypeptide(L)'
;MMNKYCMNCGVELPAGARFCGACGAPTGRATTPAQRAEPAGPPERTAPPPPAKPAPPAPRRPRPARSQGGRGSNALCIGLALLLVAQTVVVALYGWPGLAVDGGRGESSTFTLDAGQTVVRTERGAVIDFGPYNGMDGETVTVSELGGTTDTDQGGHLTTYDITVDGRETFDGLLTITLPYDARRTIPGDEEHSVLAQYQNPATGEWELADYTVNTEEKTVTIYTDHLSTFCTVTTEHAHSPYALLARIRARRLDDETALAVLREYEQTGQPGEVTNSLMKEFYLWLMRGTETPLATVGDMSEEQIGLLNDVVGWVTDAGEIALRGGGYDKIGNVLSGVSTFTVGLSTVSLLETMYDAYQGDESSETVAATAYKFAYSAAVSAKEAANAVKLSMLGVLLIDYSLNRFLDEANLTYKDAVFQAVCAYNESLHPRTDAEWYAIILKLYARYKDDPDRFSTALDAIMENFSARYFHDDPEEQFAATNEADLHMYTTGALPATLDAQLYCIDQYKARLGQRLQPVLEDVFKKIQYDGRIDYRNAVDHLRRALNAPLTIEVLENVPDGEKSQYANATISLNRPGGAFEEGWSITLNDEGTVTLVATILGYIQSGVPTELKLWLPGDDPTEDPPTLVQQFQVTQERTVIVLGRVSPQQLFLLVPNNEFTYYGTWEETQEPAAKRRRAFLYRLEEHGGQHRIVSLRYGSALASYWIPVDTIIVGEYDAAQNVFRASCDYVHRQTDERFTDELVIDLNTMTASCGEYIFLVETGPEYVDPPYDDLYYEVAH
;
A
#
# COMPACT_ATOMS: atom_id res chain seq x y z
N MET A 1 4.96 25.13 -62.64
CA MET A 1 5.02 23.70 -62.27
C MET A 1 4.54 23.60 -60.84
N MET A 2 3.57 22.72 -60.54
CA MET A 2 3.08 22.51 -59.17
C MET A 2 4.14 21.73 -58.40
N ASN A 3 4.69 22.31 -57.34
CA ASN A 3 5.56 21.57 -56.44
C ASN A 3 4.71 20.53 -55.71
N LYS A 4 4.95 19.25 -55.99
CA LYS A 4 4.30 18.13 -55.28
C LYS A 4 4.73 18.03 -53.83
N TYR A 5 5.82 18.69 -53.42
CA TYR A 5 6.38 18.60 -52.08
C TYR A 5 6.54 19.99 -51.47
N CYS A 6 6.34 20.08 -50.16
CA CYS A 6 6.54 21.28 -49.37
C CYS A 6 7.99 21.73 -49.46
N MET A 7 8.22 22.99 -49.86
CA MET A 7 9.58 23.53 -49.95
C MET A 7 10.25 23.72 -48.58
N ASN A 8 9.48 23.69 -47.48
CA ASN A 8 9.99 23.90 -46.12
C ASN A 8 10.36 22.58 -45.41
N CYS A 9 9.53 21.55 -45.50
CA CYS A 9 9.74 20.28 -44.76
C CYS A 9 9.77 19.02 -45.64
N GLY A 10 9.62 19.14 -46.97
CA GLY A 10 9.75 18.01 -47.91
C GLY A 10 8.54 17.06 -48.00
N VAL A 11 7.50 17.24 -47.19
CA VAL A 11 6.30 16.38 -47.20
C VAL A 11 5.46 16.60 -48.46
N GLU A 12 4.87 15.52 -49.00
CA GLU A 12 4.02 15.58 -50.19
C GLU A 12 2.75 16.40 -49.91
N LEU A 13 2.44 17.33 -50.81
CA LEU A 13 1.31 18.24 -50.70
C LEU A 13 0.12 17.70 -51.49
N PRO A 14 -1.06 17.55 -50.86
CA PRO A 14 -2.30 17.23 -51.57
C PRO A 14 -2.59 18.26 -52.67
N ALA A 15 -3.19 17.81 -53.79
CA ALA A 15 -3.46 18.68 -54.94
C ALA A 15 -4.38 19.85 -54.55
N GLY A 16 -3.86 21.08 -54.63
CA GLY A 16 -4.59 22.31 -54.27
C GLY A 16 -4.37 22.81 -52.83
N ALA A 17 -3.53 22.14 -52.03
CA ALA A 17 -3.20 22.55 -50.67
C ALA A 17 -2.56 23.95 -50.65
N ARG A 18 -3.16 24.88 -49.89
CA ARG A 18 -2.68 26.25 -49.67
C ARG A 18 -1.59 26.35 -48.59
N PHE A 19 -1.50 25.33 -47.73
CA PHE A 19 -0.53 25.20 -46.65
C PHE A 19 -0.11 23.74 -46.49
N CYS A 20 1.08 23.48 -45.94
CA CYS A 20 1.54 22.13 -45.64
C CYS A 20 0.90 21.60 -44.34
N GLY A 21 0.24 20.44 -44.39
CA GLY A 21 -0.40 19.84 -43.20
C GLY A 21 0.57 19.35 -42.12
N ALA A 22 1.84 19.16 -42.45
CA ALA A 22 2.85 18.69 -41.48
C ALA A 22 3.59 19.83 -40.75
N CYS A 23 3.74 21.02 -41.37
CA CYS A 23 4.54 22.11 -40.80
C CYS A 23 3.92 23.51 -40.97
N GLY A 24 2.73 23.64 -41.56
CA GLY A 24 2.00 24.89 -41.69
C GLY A 24 2.46 25.88 -42.77
N ALA A 25 3.51 25.58 -43.56
CA ALA A 25 4.08 26.54 -44.50
C ALA A 25 3.16 26.85 -45.71
N PRO A 26 2.96 28.13 -46.12
CA PRO A 26 2.09 28.54 -47.22
C PRO A 26 2.65 28.20 -48.62
N THR A 27 1.77 27.75 -49.52
CA THR A 27 2.12 27.35 -50.90
C THR A 27 1.92 28.50 -51.90
N GLY A 28 2.55 29.65 -51.65
CA GLY A 28 2.97 30.62 -52.67
C GLY A 28 1.97 31.17 -53.70
N ARG A 29 0.71 31.50 -53.36
CA ARG A 29 -0.17 32.31 -54.24
C ARG A 29 -0.47 33.68 -53.61
N ALA A 30 0.14 34.74 -54.16
CA ALA A 30 -0.10 36.13 -53.77
C ALA A 30 -0.98 36.88 -54.79
N THR A 31 -1.88 37.75 -54.34
CA THR A 31 -2.49 38.81 -55.15
C THR A 31 -2.52 40.15 -54.39
N THR A 32 -2.11 41.19 -55.13
CA THR A 32 -1.74 42.58 -54.80
C THR A 32 -2.89 43.50 -54.30
N PRO A 33 -2.63 44.54 -53.47
CA PRO A 33 -3.66 45.45 -52.94
C PRO A 33 -3.87 46.75 -53.76
N ALA A 34 -5.07 47.36 -53.66
CA ALA A 34 -5.43 48.65 -54.25
C ALA A 34 -5.57 49.77 -53.18
N GLN A 35 -5.19 50.99 -53.59
CA GLN A 35 -4.88 52.20 -52.81
C GLN A 35 -6.01 52.80 -51.95
N ARG A 36 -5.60 53.47 -50.86
CA ARG A 36 -6.42 54.29 -49.96
C ARG A 36 -6.09 55.78 -50.12
N ALA A 37 -7.13 56.61 -50.23
CA ALA A 37 -7.02 58.07 -50.17
C ALA A 37 -7.11 58.58 -48.72
N GLU A 38 -6.37 59.66 -48.47
CA GLU A 38 -6.11 60.35 -47.20
C GLU A 38 -7.28 61.24 -46.74
N PRO A 39 -7.59 61.37 -45.43
CA PRO A 39 -8.47 62.42 -44.92
C PRO A 39 -7.76 63.51 -44.09
N ALA A 40 -8.40 64.68 -44.09
CA ALA A 40 -7.95 65.95 -43.56
C ALA A 40 -8.11 66.14 -42.03
N GLY A 41 -7.15 66.88 -41.46
CA GLY A 41 -7.29 67.98 -40.47
C GLY A 41 -8.17 67.81 -39.20
N PRO A 42 -7.60 67.89 -37.97
CA PRO A 42 -8.36 67.80 -36.72
C PRO A 42 -8.83 69.16 -36.18
N PRO A 43 -9.99 69.25 -35.48
CA PRO A 43 -10.29 70.39 -34.61
C PRO A 43 -9.98 70.09 -33.14
N GLU A 44 -9.08 70.93 -32.62
CA GLU A 44 -8.95 71.60 -31.31
C GLU A 44 -9.52 71.02 -30.00
N ARG A 45 -8.63 70.97 -28.99
CA ARG A 45 -8.83 70.52 -27.60
C ARG A 45 -9.51 71.58 -26.73
N THR A 46 -10.35 71.15 -25.79
CA THR A 46 -10.74 71.90 -24.59
C THR A 46 -10.21 71.25 -23.31
N ALA A 47 -9.84 72.10 -22.35
CA ALA A 47 -9.03 71.80 -21.16
C ALA A 47 -9.83 71.17 -19.99
N PRO A 48 -9.15 70.49 -19.03
CA PRO A 48 -9.79 69.76 -17.93
C PRO A 48 -10.10 70.66 -16.70
N PRO A 49 -11.15 70.34 -15.90
CA PRO A 49 -11.46 71.03 -14.65
C PRO A 49 -10.70 70.48 -13.41
N PRO A 50 -10.57 71.27 -12.32
CA PRO A 50 -9.66 71.04 -11.20
C PRO A 50 -10.19 70.10 -10.09
N PRO A 51 -9.31 69.60 -9.19
CA PRO A 51 -9.63 68.55 -8.22
C PRO A 51 -10.43 69.05 -7.00
N ALA A 52 -11.35 68.20 -6.51
CA ALA A 52 -12.16 68.42 -5.32
C ALA A 52 -11.46 67.94 -4.02
N LYS A 53 -11.74 68.65 -2.93
CA LYS A 53 -11.09 68.56 -1.59
C LYS A 53 -11.57 67.36 -0.73
N PRO A 54 -10.81 66.99 0.32
CA PRO A 54 -11.06 65.79 1.14
C PRO A 54 -12.22 65.95 2.14
N ALA A 55 -12.92 64.84 2.41
CA ALA A 55 -13.99 64.73 3.40
C ALA A 55 -13.46 64.59 4.86
N PRO A 56 -14.24 65.02 5.89
CA PRO A 56 -13.85 64.99 7.30
C PRO A 56 -13.95 63.59 7.95
N PRO A 57 -13.25 63.35 9.08
CA PRO A 57 -13.09 62.02 9.68
C PRO A 57 -14.30 61.58 10.52
N ALA A 58 -14.56 60.26 10.51
CA ALA A 58 -15.61 59.59 11.28
C ALA A 58 -15.27 59.43 12.79
N PRO A 59 -16.28 59.38 13.69
CA PRO A 59 -16.08 59.32 15.14
C PRO A 59 -15.60 57.95 15.64
N ARG A 60 -14.71 57.98 16.65
CA ARG A 60 -14.11 56.82 17.33
C ARG A 60 -15.12 56.11 18.25
N ARG A 61 -15.16 54.78 18.19
CA ARG A 61 -15.86 53.92 19.18
C ARG A 61 -14.98 53.66 20.43
N PRO A 62 -15.57 53.45 21.63
CA PRO A 62 -14.83 53.25 22.87
C PRO A 62 -14.17 51.86 22.96
N ARG A 63 -12.99 51.83 23.59
CA ARG A 63 -12.21 50.64 23.93
C ARG A 63 -12.75 49.97 25.20
N PRO A 64 -12.89 48.63 25.27
CA PRO A 64 -13.13 47.94 26.53
C PRO A 64 -11.85 47.85 27.37
N ALA A 65 -12.05 47.80 28.69
CA ALA A 65 -11.04 47.95 29.73
C ALA A 65 -10.11 46.74 29.90
N ARG A 66 -8.92 47.06 30.39
CA ARG A 66 -7.75 46.20 30.62
C ARG A 66 -7.92 45.41 31.92
N SER A 67 -7.83 44.08 31.89
CA SER A 67 -7.54 43.27 33.07
C SER A 67 -6.03 43.14 33.23
N GLN A 68 -5.53 43.41 34.45
CA GLN A 68 -4.16 43.14 34.85
C GLN A 68 -4.07 41.70 35.35
N GLY A 69 -3.09 40.95 34.86
CA GLY A 69 -2.74 39.64 35.40
C GLY A 69 -1.36 39.20 34.94
N GLY A 70 -0.43 39.06 35.89
CA GLY A 70 0.66 38.08 35.85
C GLY A 70 1.83 38.34 34.89
N ARG A 71 2.88 38.98 35.40
CA ARG A 71 4.23 38.94 34.84
C ARG A 71 4.79 37.52 35.05
N GLY A 72 4.64 36.65 34.05
CA GLY A 72 5.11 35.25 34.06
C GLY A 72 5.99 34.97 32.83
N SER A 73 7.31 34.95 33.07
CA SER A 73 8.41 34.40 32.29
C SER A 73 8.18 34.00 30.81
N ASN A 74 8.48 34.91 29.87
CA ASN A 74 8.73 34.57 28.45
C ASN A 74 10.02 33.74 28.23
N ALA A 75 10.81 33.48 29.29
CA ALA A 75 12.03 32.70 29.17
C ALA A 75 11.76 31.20 28.98
N LEU A 76 10.59 30.70 29.42
CA LEU A 76 10.20 29.31 29.20
C LEU A 76 9.87 29.05 27.73
N CYS A 77 9.11 29.93 27.07
CA CYS A 77 8.78 29.78 25.65
C CYS A 77 9.99 30.01 24.73
N ILE A 78 10.87 30.96 25.07
CA ILE A 78 12.14 31.15 24.36
C ILE A 78 13.06 29.96 24.61
N GLY A 79 13.10 29.43 25.84
CA GLY A 79 13.85 28.23 26.20
C GLY A 79 13.35 27.00 25.45
N LEU A 80 12.04 26.80 25.36
CA LEU A 80 11.42 25.71 24.61
C LEU A 80 11.66 25.85 23.10
N ALA A 81 11.55 27.06 22.54
CA ALA A 81 11.84 27.29 21.12
C ALA A 81 13.31 27.04 20.78
N LEU A 82 14.25 27.50 21.63
CA LEU A 82 15.68 27.21 21.46
C LEU A 82 16.00 25.73 21.67
N LEU A 83 15.28 25.05 22.57
CA LEU A 83 15.44 23.62 22.80
C LEU A 83 14.88 22.80 21.63
N LEU A 84 13.82 23.26 20.97
CA LEU A 84 13.26 22.65 19.76
C LEU A 84 14.16 22.88 18.54
N VAL A 85 14.76 24.07 18.42
CA VAL A 85 15.81 24.35 17.41
C VAL A 85 17.09 23.54 17.70
N ALA A 86 17.48 23.39 18.95
CA ALA A 86 18.61 22.55 19.31
C ALA A 86 18.31 21.06 19.08
N GLN A 87 17.08 20.60 19.34
CA GLN A 87 16.65 19.22 19.07
C GLN A 87 16.59 18.94 17.57
N THR A 88 16.08 19.85 16.75
CA THR A 88 16.11 19.71 15.28
C THR A 88 17.54 19.72 14.75
N VAL A 89 18.42 20.57 15.27
CA VAL A 89 19.86 20.56 14.93
C VAL A 89 20.56 19.28 15.41
N VAL A 90 20.19 18.73 16.57
CA VAL A 90 20.74 17.46 17.08
C VAL A 90 20.21 16.26 16.29
N VAL A 91 18.94 16.26 15.88
CA VAL A 91 18.36 15.22 15.00
C VAL A 91 19.00 15.30 13.61
N ALA A 92 19.20 16.50 13.06
CA ALA A 92 19.89 16.69 11.80
C ALA A 92 21.39 16.30 11.85
N LEU A 93 22.05 16.47 13.00
CA LEU A 93 23.47 16.13 13.17
C LEU A 93 23.74 14.69 13.63
N TYR A 94 22.81 14.04 14.33
CA TYR A 94 23.04 12.76 15.02
C TYR A 94 21.96 11.70 14.78
N GLY A 95 20.88 11.99 14.05
CA GLY A 95 19.78 11.05 13.82
C GLY A 95 18.89 10.80 15.06
N TRP A 96 17.77 10.10 14.86
CA TRP A 96 16.78 9.79 15.90
C TRP A 96 17.28 8.65 16.83
N PRO A 97 16.98 8.67 18.14
CA PRO A 97 17.31 7.57 19.06
C PRO A 97 16.40 6.36 18.77
N GLY A 98 16.84 5.54 17.83
CA GLY A 98 16.14 4.35 17.32
C GLY A 98 16.93 3.73 16.15
N LEU A 99 17.70 4.55 15.45
CA LEU A 99 18.76 4.15 14.52
C LEU A 99 19.99 4.95 14.93
N ALA A 100 20.89 4.36 15.72
CA ALA A 100 22.21 4.95 15.91
C ALA A 100 22.92 4.86 14.55
N VAL A 101 22.75 5.90 13.73
CA VAL A 101 23.49 6.10 12.50
C VAL A 101 24.94 6.29 12.91
N ASP A 102 25.78 5.28 12.68
CA ASP A 102 27.23 5.46 12.78
C ASP A 102 27.59 6.66 11.91
N GLY A 103 28.09 7.72 12.55
CA GLY A 103 28.23 9.07 12.01
C GLY A 103 29.24 9.19 10.86
N GLY A 104 28.93 8.59 9.72
CA GLY A 104 29.51 8.97 8.44
C GLY A 104 29.08 10.39 8.13
N ARG A 105 30.04 11.30 7.94
CA ARG A 105 29.76 12.61 7.36
C ARG A 105 29.15 12.39 5.97
N GLY A 106 27.83 12.51 5.86
CA GLY A 106 27.16 12.60 4.57
C GLY A 106 27.74 13.76 3.76
N GLU A 107 27.79 13.62 2.44
CA GLU A 107 28.20 14.71 1.54
C GLU A 107 26.95 15.47 1.12
N SER A 108 26.97 16.78 1.28
CA SER A 108 25.85 17.65 0.92
C SER A 108 26.24 18.50 -0.28
N SER A 109 25.38 18.51 -1.29
CA SER A 109 25.46 19.39 -2.46
C SER A 109 24.34 20.42 -2.38
N THR A 110 24.66 21.69 -2.64
CA THR A 110 23.68 22.78 -2.65
C THR A 110 23.66 23.45 -4.02
N PHE A 111 22.46 23.69 -4.54
CA PHE A 111 22.20 24.27 -5.85
C PHE A 111 21.26 25.46 -5.72
N THR A 112 21.46 26.50 -6.52
CA THR A 112 20.49 27.58 -6.72
C THR A 112 19.99 27.48 -8.15
N LEU A 113 18.68 27.38 -8.35
CA LEU A 113 18.11 27.12 -9.68
C LEU A 113 17.94 28.43 -10.45
N ASP A 114 18.46 28.46 -11.68
CA ASP A 114 18.23 29.56 -12.61
C ASP A 114 16.78 29.57 -13.12
N ALA A 115 16.34 30.69 -13.70
CA ALA A 115 14.99 30.81 -14.25
C ALA A 115 14.71 29.73 -15.31
N GLY A 116 13.62 28.97 -15.12
CA GLY A 116 13.22 27.85 -15.97
C GLY A 116 13.98 26.54 -15.75
N GLN A 117 14.96 26.50 -14.83
CA GLN A 117 15.62 25.26 -14.43
C GLN A 117 14.74 24.52 -13.42
N THR A 118 14.52 23.22 -13.62
CA THR A 118 13.76 22.36 -12.70
C THR A 118 14.57 21.17 -12.19
N VAL A 119 15.80 20.97 -12.69
CA VAL A 119 16.59 19.77 -12.44
C VAL A 119 17.89 20.12 -11.72
N VAL A 120 18.21 19.34 -10.69
CA VAL A 120 19.53 19.32 -10.05
C VAL A 120 20.14 17.92 -10.14
N ARG A 121 21.48 17.86 -10.22
CA ARG A 121 22.24 16.61 -10.34
C ARG A 121 23.45 16.67 -9.41
N THR A 122 23.59 15.67 -8.54
CA THR A 122 24.77 15.53 -7.68
C THR A 122 25.91 14.82 -8.43
N GLU A 123 27.14 14.99 -7.96
CA GLU A 123 28.30 14.30 -8.54
C GLU A 123 28.22 12.78 -8.41
N ARG A 124 27.50 12.29 -7.38
CA ARG A 124 27.31 10.85 -7.14
C ARG A 124 26.12 10.25 -7.88
N GLY A 125 25.45 11.05 -8.72
CA GLY A 125 24.44 10.57 -9.66
C GLY A 125 22.99 10.68 -9.18
N ALA A 126 22.71 11.28 -8.02
CA ALA A 126 21.34 11.59 -7.64
C ALA A 126 20.80 12.73 -8.52
N VAL A 127 19.55 12.59 -8.99
CA VAL A 127 18.87 13.56 -9.85
C VAL A 127 17.52 13.90 -9.25
N ILE A 128 17.25 15.18 -9.04
CA ILE A 128 15.95 15.66 -8.58
C ILE A 128 15.41 16.57 -9.68
N ASP A 129 14.26 16.19 -10.26
CA ASP A 129 13.49 17.02 -11.19
C ASP A 129 12.19 17.46 -10.51
N PHE A 130 12.08 18.76 -10.26
CA PHE A 130 10.94 19.38 -9.63
C PHE A 130 9.73 19.51 -10.57
N GLY A 131 9.87 19.18 -11.85
CA GLY A 131 8.81 19.30 -12.83
C GLY A 131 8.49 20.76 -13.22
N PRO A 132 7.73 20.94 -14.31
CA PRO A 132 7.56 22.25 -14.95
C PRO A 132 6.68 23.24 -14.19
N TYR A 133 5.80 22.77 -13.29
CA TYR A 133 4.75 23.60 -12.69
C TYR A 133 4.94 23.92 -11.20
N ASN A 134 6.05 23.48 -10.61
CA ASN A 134 6.30 23.69 -9.19
C ASN A 134 6.91 25.06 -8.87
N GLY A 135 7.44 25.78 -9.86
CA GLY A 135 8.02 27.11 -9.69
C GLY A 135 9.28 27.07 -8.83
N MET A 136 10.44 26.96 -9.48
CA MET A 136 11.74 26.77 -8.81
C MET A 136 12.74 27.90 -9.07
N ASP A 137 12.31 28.96 -9.75
CA ASP A 137 13.19 30.08 -10.13
C ASP A 137 13.79 30.75 -8.89
N GLY A 138 15.12 30.65 -8.73
CA GLY A 138 15.87 31.23 -7.62
C GLY A 138 15.83 30.43 -6.31
N GLU A 139 15.14 29.29 -6.29
CA GLU A 139 15.08 28.42 -5.12
C GLU A 139 16.43 27.76 -4.83
N THR A 140 16.71 27.52 -3.55
CA THR A 140 17.92 26.80 -3.11
C THR A 140 17.56 25.38 -2.69
N VAL A 141 18.19 24.40 -3.34
CA VAL A 141 18.00 22.98 -3.11
C VAL A 141 19.25 22.41 -2.46
N THR A 142 19.08 21.68 -1.36
CA THR A 142 20.17 20.92 -0.72
C THR A 142 19.87 19.43 -0.79
N VAL A 143 20.85 18.66 -1.27
CA VAL A 143 20.81 17.20 -1.32
C VAL A 143 21.93 16.67 -0.43
N SER A 144 21.56 16.01 0.65
CA SER A 144 22.49 15.40 1.62
C SER A 144 22.48 13.88 1.46
N GLU A 145 23.60 13.33 1.01
CA GLU A 145 23.77 11.89 0.82
C GLU A 145 24.39 11.29 2.08
N LEU A 146 23.54 10.76 2.96
CA LEU A 146 23.88 10.34 4.33
C LEU A 146 24.64 9.02 4.40
N GLY A 147 24.76 8.29 3.29
CA GLY A 147 25.51 7.04 3.20
C GLY A 147 24.66 5.80 3.49
N GLY A 148 25.34 4.66 3.51
CA GLY A 148 24.72 3.34 3.55
C GLY A 148 24.76 2.69 4.94
N THR A 149 23.63 2.29 5.52
CA THR A 149 23.57 1.45 6.74
C THR A 149 22.95 0.09 6.43
N THR A 150 23.35 -0.94 7.18
CA THR A 150 22.60 -2.21 7.16
C THR A 150 21.43 -2.06 8.13
N ASP A 151 20.21 -2.22 7.64
CA ASP A 151 19.01 -2.29 8.47
C ASP A 151 18.76 -3.76 8.81
N THR A 152 18.92 -4.11 10.09
CA THR A 152 18.69 -5.46 10.58
C THR A 152 17.22 -5.84 10.60
N ASP A 153 16.31 -4.86 10.67
CA ASP A 153 14.86 -5.10 10.73
C ASP A 153 14.28 -5.30 9.33
N GLN A 154 14.85 -4.62 8.33
CA GLN A 154 14.49 -4.80 6.92
C GLN A 154 15.43 -5.75 6.16
N GLY A 155 16.46 -6.28 6.83
CA GLY A 155 17.50 -7.18 6.31
C GLY A 155 18.10 -6.77 4.97
N GLY A 156 18.35 -5.47 4.80
CA GLY A 156 18.84 -4.88 3.56
C GLY A 156 19.83 -3.74 3.81
N HIS A 157 20.47 -3.29 2.74
CA HIS A 157 21.34 -2.12 2.78
C HIS A 157 20.57 -0.86 2.34
N LEU A 158 20.45 0.10 3.26
CA LEU A 158 19.76 1.37 3.09
C LEU A 158 20.76 2.42 2.65
N THR A 159 20.53 3.06 1.51
CA THR A 159 21.26 4.29 1.14
C THR A 159 20.32 5.47 1.26
N THR A 160 20.65 6.41 2.15
CA THR A 160 19.73 7.48 2.57
C THR A 160 20.10 8.84 1.99
N TYR A 161 19.09 9.59 1.59
CA TYR A 161 19.17 10.92 1.00
C TYR A 161 18.20 11.85 1.72
N ASP A 162 18.68 12.99 2.18
CA ASP A 162 17.83 14.06 2.70
C ASP A 162 17.81 15.22 1.70
N ILE A 163 16.62 15.58 1.22
CA ILE A 163 16.43 16.56 0.15
C ILE A 163 15.57 17.68 0.70
N THR A 164 16.07 18.91 0.62
CA THR A 164 15.39 20.08 1.18
C THR A 164 15.37 21.25 0.20
N VAL A 165 14.27 22.00 0.25
CA VAL A 165 14.12 23.32 -0.36
C VAL A 165 13.77 24.28 0.76
N ASP A 166 14.44 25.43 0.80
CA ASP A 166 14.32 26.38 1.92
C ASP A 166 12.85 26.79 2.16
N GLY A 167 12.28 26.33 3.28
CA GLY A 167 10.92 26.66 3.70
C GLY A 167 9.80 25.98 2.90
N ARG A 168 10.11 24.95 2.09
CA ARG A 168 9.12 24.24 1.26
C ARG A 168 9.29 22.73 1.33
N GLU A 169 8.27 22.07 1.87
CA GLU A 169 8.22 20.61 2.02
C GLU A 169 7.20 19.95 1.07
N THR A 170 6.20 20.69 0.57
CA THR A 170 5.15 20.17 -0.30
C THR A 170 5.03 20.95 -1.61
N PHE A 171 4.54 20.25 -2.63
CA PHE A 171 4.50 20.69 -4.01
C PHE A 171 3.12 20.40 -4.61
N ASP A 172 2.61 21.32 -5.41
CA ASP A 172 1.30 21.15 -6.05
C ASP A 172 1.39 20.09 -7.17
N GLY A 173 2.49 20.10 -7.92
CA GLY A 173 2.79 19.11 -8.95
C GLY A 173 3.79 18.04 -8.49
N LEU A 174 3.88 16.96 -9.27
CA LEU A 174 4.82 15.89 -8.99
C LEU A 174 6.26 16.29 -9.29
N LEU A 175 7.15 15.78 -8.46
CA LEU A 175 8.60 15.77 -8.67
C LEU A 175 9.09 14.32 -8.78
N THR A 176 10.21 14.16 -9.47
CA THR A 176 10.89 12.86 -9.63
C THR A 176 12.27 12.90 -9.01
N ILE A 177 12.59 11.86 -8.25
CA ILE A 177 13.87 11.71 -7.56
C ILE A 177 14.49 10.40 -8.05
N THR A 178 15.55 10.48 -8.84
CA THR A 178 16.30 9.32 -9.32
C THR A 178 17.53 9.11 -8.45
N LEU A 179 17.60 7.95 -7.81
CA LEU A 179 18.66 7.57 -6.88
C LEU A 179 19.40 6.33 -7.39
N PRO A 180 20.75 6.31 -7.38
CA PRO A 180 21.50 5.11 -7.70
C PRO A 180 21.36 4.05 -6.59
N TYR A 181 21.44 2.77 -6.96
CA TYR A 181 21.53 1.65 -6.00
C TYR A 181 22.74 0.75 -6.28
N ASP A 182 23.17 -0.04 -5.28
CA ASP A 182 24.31 -0.95 -5.41
C ASP A 182 23.86 -2.33 -5.92
N ALA A 183 24.01 -2.57 -7.22
CA ALA A 183 23.66 -3.84 -7.87
C ALA A 183 24.49 -5.05 -7.37
N ARG A 184 25.55 -4.85 -6.59
CA ARG A 184 26.30 -5.96 -5.97
C ARG A 184 25.56 -6.54 -4.76
N ARG A 185 24.55 -5.82 -4.25
CA ARG A 185 23.74 -6.17 -3.07
C ARG A 185 22.33 -6.60 -3.45
N THR A 186 22.15 -7.11 -4.66
CA THR A 186 20.87 -7.60 -5.17
C THR A 186 20.94 -9.10 -5.42
N ILE A 187 19.79 -9.76 -5.46
CA ILE A 187 19.67 -11.17 -5.79
C ILE A 187 20.16 -11.39 -7.24
N PRO A 188 21.14 -12.27 -7.48
CA PRO A 188 21.59 -12.59 -8.84
C PRO A 188 20.43 -13.16 -9.68
N GLY A 189 20.23 -12.61 -10.88
CA GLY A 189 19.12 -13.00 -11.76
C GLY A 189 17.80 -12.27 -11.48
N ASP A 190 17.66 -11.58 -10.34
CA ASP A 190 16.45 -10.82 -10.02
C ASP A 190 16.74 -9.48 -9.35
N GLU A 191 17.48 -8.67 -10.08
CA GLU A 191 17.87 -7.35 -9.61
C GLU A 191 16.66 -6.42 -9.39
N GLU A 192 15.63 -6.53 -10.23
CA GLU A 192 14.47 -5.63 -10.16
C GLU A 192 13.66 -5.80 -8.86
N HIS A 193 13.45 -7.05 -8.41
CA HIS A 193 12.68 -7.32 -7.19
C HIS A 193 13.53 -7.25 -5.90
N SER A 194 14.83 -7.02 -6.03
CA SER A 194 15.76 -6.85 -4.91
C SER A 194 15.87 -5.40 -4.43
N VAL A 195 15.22 -4.47 -5.11
CA VAL A 195 15.37 -3.03 -4.86
C VAL A 195 14.01 -2.40 -4.56
N LEU A 196 13.96 -1.60 -3.51
CA LEU A 196 12.81 -0.74 -3.21
C LEU A 196 13.25 0.68 -2.87
N ALA A 197 12.31 1.62 -2.92
CA ALA A 197 12.47 2.95 -2.34
C ALA A 197 11.42 3.24 -1.27
N GLN A 198 11.85 3.93 -0.23
CA GLN A 198 11.00 4.41 0.86
C GLN A 198 11.23 5.90 1.11
N TYR A 199 10.27 6.53 1.77
CA TYR A 199 10.40 7.85 2.36
C TYR A 199 10.03 7.79 3.83
N GLN A 200 10.60 8.66 4.64
CA GLN A 200 10.19 8.80 6.03
C GLN A 200 8.95 9.68 6.09
N ASN A 201 7.84 9.17 6.61
CA ASN A 201 6.64 9.98 6.80
C ASN A 201 6.89 10.96 7.96
N PRO A 202 6.87 12.29 7.73
CA PRO A 202 7.19 13.26 8.77
C PRO A 202 6.14 13.32 9.90
N ALA A 203 4.91 12.85 9.66
CA ALA A 203 3.84 12.83 10.65
C ALA A 203 3.97 11.67 11.65
N THR A 204 4.42 10.50 11.18
CA THR A 204 4.54 9.28 12.00
C THR A 204 5.99 8.97 12.41
N GLY A 205 6.96 9.46 11.64
CA GLY A 205 8.38 9.11 11.74
C GLY A 205 8.73 7.74 11.15
N GLU A 206 7.75 7.00 10.62
CA GLU A 206 7.93 5.68 10.05
C GLU A 206 8.39 5.73 8.58
N TRP A 207 9.14 4.72 8.16
CA TRP A 207 9.44 4.53 6.74
C TRP A 207 8.23 3.95 6.02
N GLU A 208 7.86 4.53 4.88
CA GLU A 208 6.75 4.12 4.03
C GLU A 208 7.22 3.89 2.60
N LEU A 209 6.61 2.94 1.90
CA LEU A 209 6.94 2.61 0.52
C LEU A 209 6.65 3.81 -0.39
N ALA A 210 7.65 4.24 -1.16
CA ALA A 210 7.49 5.29 -2.15
C ALA A 210 6.80 4.77 -3.42
N ASP A 211 6.30 5.67 -4.29
CA ASP A 211 5.94 5.29 -5.67
C ASP A 211 7.23 5.26 -6.50
N TYR A 212 7.63 4.12 -7.04
CA TYR A 212 8.90 4.03 -7.77
C TYR A 212 8.96 2.99 -8.89
N THR A 213 9.85 3.26 -9.83
CA THR A 213 10.29 2.34 -10.88
C THR A 213 11.77 2.01 -10.69
N VAL A 214 12.17 0.80 -11.09
CA VAL A 214 13.57 0.35 -11.05
C VAL A 214 14.06 0.26 -12.50
N ASN A 215 15.21 0.84 -12.78
CA ASN A 215 15.92 0.69 -14.04
C ASN A 215 17.20 -0.13 -13.79
N THR A 216 17.18 -1.39 -14.22
CA THR A 216 18.28 -2.34 -14.06
C THR A 216 19.40 -2.15 -15.07
N GLU A 217 19.19 -1.38 -16.15
CA GLU A 217 20.27 -1.03 -17.09
C GLU A 217 21.14 0.09 -16.50
N GLU A 218 20.49 1.13 -15.98
CA GLU A 218 21.14 2.33 -15.42
C GLU A 218 21.48 2.22 -13.93
N LYS A 219 21.01 1.17 -13.26
CA LYS A 219 21.21 0.93 -11.81
C LYS A 219 20.61 2.03 -10.93
N THR A 220 19.41 2.48 -11.28
CA THR A 220 18.71 3.56 -10.59
C THR A 220 17.29 3.20 -10.20
N VAL A 221 16.81 3.78 -9.10
CA VAL A 221 15.39 3.85 -8.72
C VAL A 221 14.89 5.26 -9.02
N THR A 222 13.73 5.39 -9.67
CA THR A 222 13.05 6.69 -9.84
C THR A 222 11.81 6.74 -8.99
N ILE A 223 11.80 7.64 -8.01
CA ILE A 223 10.70 7.91 -7.09
C ILE A 223 9.84 9.04 -7.65
N TYR A 224 8.53 8.89 -7.59
CA TYR A 224 7.54 9.93 -7.89
C TYR A 224 6.91 10.40 -6.58
N THR A 225 6.88 11.70 -6.34
CA THR A 225 6.35 12.27 -5.10
C THR A 225 5.85 13.69 -5.30
N ASP A 226 5.13 14.23 -4.33
CA ASP A 226 4.65 15.62 -4.23
C ASP A 226 5.16 16.32 -2.97
N HIS A 227 6.09 15.68 -2.26
CA HIS A 227 6.68 16.21 -1.04
C HIS A 227 8.16 15.83 -0.96
N LEU A 228 8.89 16.62 -0.19
CA LEU A 228 10.25 16.33 0.21
C LEU A 228 10.27 15.76 1.63
N SER A 229 11.16 14.80 1.82
CA SER A 229 11.46 14.15 3.09
C SER A 229 12.84 13.51 2.96
N THR A 230 13.23 12.74 3.97
CA THR A 230 14.30 11.77 3.83
C THR A 230 13.80 10.56 3.01
N PHE A 231 14.55 10.20 1.98
CA PHE A 231 14.31 9.05 1.11
C PHE A 231 15.43 8.03 1.27
N CYS A 232 15.14 6.76 1.00
CA CYS A 232 16.17 5.75 0.90
C CYS A 232 15.90 4.74 -0.23
N THR A 233 16.97 4.16 -0.74
CA THR A 233 16.93 2.92 -1.52
C THR A 233 17.32 1.76 -0.62
N VAL A 234 16.54 0.68 -0.61
CA VAL A 234 16.89 -0.57 0.10
C VAL A 234 17.21 -1.64 -0.93
N THR A 235 18.35 -2.29 -0.75
CA THR A 235 18.77 -3.47 -1.52
C THR A 235 18.74 -4.69 -0.60
N THR A 236 18.01 -5.73 -0.99
CA THR A 236 17.90 -6.97 -0.22
C THR A 236 18.74 -8.09 -0.83
N GLU A 237 19.27 -8.93 0.06
CA GLU A 237 20.10 -10.10 -0.27
C GLU A 237 19.40 -11.38 0.25
N HIS A 238 19.86 -12.57 -0.16
CA HIS A 238 19.44 -13.88 0.39
C HIS A 238 18.08 -14.46 -0.07
N ALA A 239 17.80 -14.44 -1.38
CA ALA A 239 16.69 -15.24 -1.95
C ALA A 239 16.82 -16.73 -1.60
N HIS A 240 15.68 -17.40 -1.41
CA HIS A 240 15.59 -18.85 -1.14
C HIS A 240 16.24 -19.31 0.18
N SER A 241 16.29 -18.44 1.19
CA SER A 241 16.71 -18.78 2.55
C SER A 241 15.57 -18.56 3.55
N PRO A 242 15.66 -19.07 4.79
CA PRO A 242 14.72 -18.73 5.86
C PRO A 242 14.62 -17.21 6.08
N TYR A 243 15.68 -16.48 5.74
CA TYR A 243 15.80 -15.03 5.86
C TYR A 243 15.35 -14.27 4.59
N ALA A 244 14.69 -14.94 3.64
CA ALA A 244 14.25 -14.31 2.41
C ALA A 244 13.35 -13.10 2.70
N LEU A 245 13.69 -11.97 2.09
CA LEU A 245 12.97 -10.71 2.27
C LEU A 245 12.44 -10.23 0.94
N LEU A 246 11.16 -9.85 0.95
CA LEU A 246 10.53 -9.23 -0.19
C LEU A 246 10.84 -7.74 -0.19
N ALA A 247 11.64 -7.30 -1.17
CA ALA A 247 11.87 -5.87 -1.35
C ALA A 247 10.65 -5.21 -2.00
N ARG A 248 10.11 -5.85 -3.05
CA ARG A 248 9.02 -5.30 -3.85
C ARG A 248 8.02 -6.37 -4.25
N ILE A 249 6.74 -6.02 -4.22
CA ILE A 249 5.70 -6.77 -4.92
C ILE A 249 5.42 -6.05 -6.23
N ARG A 250 5.78 -6.68 -7.35
CA ARG A 250 5.42 -6.18 -8.69
C ARG A 250 4.34 -7.08 -9.26
N ALA A 251 3.14 -6.54 -9.38
CA ALA A 251 2.15 -7.15 -10.25
C ALA A 251 2.25 -6.56 -11.65
N ARG A 252 2.04 -7.41 -12.65
CA ARG A 252 1.81 -6.98 -14.01
C ARG A 252 0.43 -6.32 -14.09
N ARG A 253 0.30 -5.27 -14.92
CA ARG A 253 -1.01 -4.73 -15.32
C ARG A 253 -1.91 -5.90 -15.75
N LEU A 254 -3.08 -5.99 -15.14
CA LEU A 254 -4.11 -6.94 -15.55
C LEU A 254 -4.69 -6.48 -16.89
N ASP A 255 -5.13 -7.43 -17.72
CA ASP A 255 -5.96 -7.07 -18.85
C ASP A 255 -7.30 -6.49 -18.37
N ASP A 256 -7.90 -5.68 -19.22
CA ASP A 256 -9.11 -4.93 -18.92
C ASP A 256 -10.30 -5.83 -18.55
N GLU A 257 -10.44 -6.98 -19.21
CA GLU A 257 -11.55 -7.91 -18.95
C GLU A 257 -11.42 -8.52 -17.55
N THR A 258 -10.23 -9.00 -17.20
CA THR A 258 -9.93 -9.54 -15.87
C THR A 258 -10.10 -8.48 -14.79
N ALA A 259 -9.57 -7.26 -15.00
CA ALA A 259 -9.68 -6.18 -14.02
C ALA A 259 -11.15 -5.79 -13.75
N LEU A 260 -11.96 -5.67 -14.81
CA LEU A 260 -13.39 -5.39 -14.68
C LEU A 260 -14.15 -6.53 -14.00
N ALA A 261 -13.76 -7.78 -14.26
CA ALA A 261 -14.38 -8.95 -13.64
C ALA A 261 -14.13 -9.00 -12.12
N VAL A 262 -12.90 -8.73 -11.68
CA VAL A 262 -12.55 -8.63 -10.24
C VAL A 262 -13.38 -7.56 -9.54
N LEU A 263 -13.46 -6.35 -10.11
CA LEU A 263 -14.23 -5.25 -9.51
C LEU A 263 -15.73 -5.57 -9.44
N ARG A 264 -16.29 -6.20 -10.49
CA ARG A 264 -17.71 -6.58 -10.54
C ARG A 264 -18.04 -7.66 -9.52
N GLU A 265 -17.15 -8.64 -9.36
CA GLU A 265 -17.30 -9.71 -8.37
C GLU A 265 -17.38 -9.10 -6.95
N TYR A 266 -16.41 -8.25 -6.61
CA TYR A 266 -16.36 -7.59 -5.31
C TYR A 266 -17.56 -6.65 -5.07
N GLU A 267 -18.00 -5.91 -6.09
CA GLU A 267 -19.20 -5.05 -6.01
C GLU A 267 -20.46 -5.85 -5.61
N GLN A 268 -20.64 -7.03 -6.21
CA GLN A 268 -21.85 -7.83 -6.04
C GLN A 268 -21.90 -8.58 -4.70
N THR A 269 -20.77 -9.05 -4.21
CA THR A 269 -20.68 -9.97 -3.07
C THR A 269 -20.07 -9.33 -1.82
N GLY A 270 -19.33 -8.24 -1.97
CA GLY A 270 -18.53 -7.62 -0.92
C GLY A 270 -17.31 -8.45 -0.50
N GLN A 271 -16.98 -9.53 -1.21
CA GLN A 271 -15.88 -10.46 -0.90
C GLN A 271 -15.25 -11.02 -2.19
N PRO A 272 -13.99 -11.51 -2.13
CA PRO A 272 -13.39 -12.27 -3.23
C PRO A 272 -14.28 -13.43 -3.69
N GLY A 273 -14.30 -13.67 -4.99
CA GLY A 273 -14.94 -14.81 -5.64
C GLY A 273 -13.96 -15.53 -6.58
N GLU A 274 -14.47 -16.15 -7.65
CA GLU A 274 -13.70 -17.05 -8.50
C GLU A 274 -12.53 -16.37 -9.22
N VAL A 275 -12.75 -15.18 -9.79
CA VAL A 275 -11.70 -14.48 -10.56
C VAL A 275 -10.60 -14.00 -9.63
N THR A 276 -10.97 -13.39 -8.51
CA THR A 276 -10.02 -12.95 -7.48
C THR A 276 -9.22 -14.14 -6.94
N ASN A 277 -9.90 -15.25 -6.62
CA ASN A 277 -9.24 -16.45 -6.11
C ASN A 277 -8.27 -17.08 -7.12
N SER A 278 -8.52 -16.94 -8.43
CA SER A 278 -7.57 -17.38 -9.46
C SER A 278 -6.28 -16.54 -9.43
N LEU A 279 -6.40 -15.22 -9.36
CA LEU A 279 -5.25 -14.31 -9.27
C LEU A 279 -4.46 -14.52 -7.97
N MET A 280 -5.14 -14.81 -6.86
CA MET A 280 -4.47 -15.17 -5.60
C MET A 280 -3.63 -16.44 -5.75
N LYS A 281 -4.13 -17.46 -6.47
CA LYS A 281 -3.35 -18.68 -6.74
C LYS A 281 -2.11 -18.38 -7.58
N GLU A 282 -2.23 -17.54 -8.60
CA GLU A 282 -1.09 -17.08 -9.40
C GLU A 282 -0.06 -16.32 -8.57
N PHE A 283 -0.52 -15.48 -7.65
CA PHE A 283 0.35 -14.77 -6.70
C PHE A 283 1.11 -15.74 -5.78
N TYR A 284 0.44 -16.76 -5.22
CA TYR A 284 1.13 -17.78 -4.41
C TYR A 284 2.17 -18.55 -5.21
N LEU A 285 1.88 -18.90 -6.47
CA LEU A 285 2.85 -19.54 -7.35
C LEU A 285 4.09 -18.70 -7.59
N TRP A 286 3.91 -17.39 -7.77
CA TRP A 286 5.01 -16.45 -7.89
C TRP A 286 5.86 -16.41 -6.62
N LEU A 287 5.24 -16.34 -5.44
CA LEU A 287 5.97 -16.37 -4.16
C LEU A 287 6.83 -17.63 -4.03
N MET A 288 6.28 -18.80 -4.37
CA MET A 288 6.92 -20.11 -4.18
C MET A 288 8.14 -20.36 -5.06
N ARG A 289 8.17 -19.82 -6.28
CA ARG A 289 9.20 -20.20 -7.26
C ARG A 289 10.47 -19.37 -7.19
N GLY A 290 10.45 -18.23 -6.50
CA GLY A 290 11.57 -17.29 -6.41
C GLY A 290 12.27 -17.10 -7.76
N THR A 291 11.75 -16.15 -8.53
CA THR A 291 12.41 -15.57 -9.71
C THR A 291 12.39 -16.42 -11.01
N GLU A 292 12.01 -15.75 -12.11
CA GLU A 292 12.17 -16.08 -13.54
C GLU A 292 11.18 -16.97 -14.34
N THR A 293 10.20 -17.70 -13.81
CA THR A 293 9.21 -18.34 -14.72
C THR A 293 8.00 -17.44 -14.97
N PRO A 294 7.74 -16.98 -16.23
CA PRO A 294 6.48 -16.31 -16.56
C PRO A 294 5.35 -17.27 -16.22
N LEU A 295 4.31 -16.76 -15.56
CA LEU A 295 3.09 -17.48 -15.13
C LEU A 295 2.94 -18.80 -15.88
N ALA A 296 3.36 -19.91 -15.26
CA ALA A 296 2.87 -21.19 -15.71
C ALA A 296 1.36 -21.10 -15.50
N THR A 297 0.60 -21.13 -16.59
CA THR A 297 -0.83 -21.37 -16.51
C THR A 297 -1.01 -22.54 -15.55
N VAL A 298 -1.93 -22.44 -14.56
CA VAL A 298 -2.11 -23.49 -13.53
C VAL A 298 -2.21 -24.90 -14.13
N GLY A 299 -2.64 -25.01 -15.39
CA GLY A 299 -2.69 -26.26 -16.17
C GLY A 299 -1.35 -26.87 -16.60
N ASP A 300 -0.22 -26.15 -16.56
CA ASP A 300 1.11 -26.62 -16.98
C ASP A 300 2.00 -27.08 -15.80
N MET A 301 1.44 -27.15 -14.59
CA MET A 301 2.19 -27.54 -13.39
C MET A 301 2.40 -29.06 -13.30
N SER A 302 3.57 -29.47 -12.81
CA SER A 302 3.82 -30.87 -12.42
C SER A 302 3.01 -31.26 -11.17
N GLU A 303 2.78 -32.56 -10.95
CA GLU A 303 2.07 -33.06 -9.75
C GLU A 303 2.73 -32.61 -8.44
N GLU A 304 4.06 -32.54 -8.41
CA GLU A 304 4.84 -32.06 -7.26
C GLU A 304 4.56 -30.58 -6.96
N GLN A 305 4.53 -29.74 -8.00
CA GLN A 305 4.22 -28.31 -7.88
C GLN A 305 2.77 -28.08 -7.45
N ILE A 306 1.84 -28.92 -7.92
CA ILE A 306 0.43 -28.88 -7.50
C ILE A 306 0.33 -29.25 -6.01
N GLY A 307 1.00 -30.32 -5.60
CA GLY A 307 1.06 -30.72 -4.19
C GLY A 307 1.62 -29.62 -3.31
N LEU A 308 2.71 -28.98 -3.74
CA LEU A 308 3.33 -27.86 -3.01
C LEU A 308 2.39 -26.66 -2.89
N LEU A 309 1.74 -26.27 -3.99
CA LEU A 309 0.75 -25.19 -3.99
C LEU A 309 -0.40 -25.49 -3.03
N ASN A 310 -0.91 -26.73 -3.04
CA ASN A 310 -2.02 -27.13 -2.18
C ASN A 310 -1.64 -27.09 -0.71
N ASP A 311 -0.42 -27.50 -0.34
CA ASP A 311 0.05 -27.45 1.05
C ASP A 311 0.16 -26.00 1.56
N VAL A 312 0.72 -25.11 0.74
CA VAL A 312 0.84 -23.68 1.07
C VAL A 312 -0.54 -23.03 1.19
N VAL A 313 -1.40 -23.22 0.18
CA VAL A 313 -2.76 -22.67 0.19
C VAL A 313 -3.56 -23.24 1.35
N GLY A 314 -3.46 -24.54 1.63
CA GLY A 314 -4.12 -25.22 2.73
C GLY A 314 -3.69 -24.63 4.08
N TRP A 315 -2.39 -24.58 4.34
CA TRP A 315 -1.86 -24.02 5.59
C TRP A 315 -2.27 -22.55 5.79
N VAL A 316 -2.11 -21.70 4.77
CA VAL A 316 -2.51 -20.28 4.86
C VAL A 316 -4.01 -20.17 5.15
N THR A 317 -4.84 -20.97 4.47
CA THR A 317 -6.30 -20.95 4.66
C THR A 317 -6.69 -21.39 6.07
N ASP A 318 -6.15 -22.52 6.55
CA ASP A 318 -6.43 -23.05 7.88
C ASP A 318 -6.01 -22.06 8.98
N ALA A 319 -4.80 -21.52 8.89
CA ALA A 319 -4.30 -20.49 9.79
C ALA A 319 -5.16 -19.21 9.73
N GLY A 320 -5.59 -18.82 8.53
CA GLY A 320 -6.49 -17.69 8.31
C GLY A 320 -7.86 -17.87 8.96
N GLU A 321 -8.46 -19.06 8.84
CA GLU A 321 -9.73 -19.38 9.50
C GLU A 321 -9.62 -19.31 11.02
N ILE A 322 -8.50 -19.78 11.58
CA ILE A 322 -8.22 -19.67 13.01
C ILE A 322 -8.09 -18.19 13.41
N ALA A 323 -7.37 -17.39 12.63
CA ALA A 323 -7.23 -15.95 12.86
C ALA A 323 -8.59 -15.23 12.86
N LEU A 324 -9.46 -15.52 11.88
CA LEU A 324 -10.82 -14.96 11.80
C LEU A 324 -11.69 -15.30 13.00
N ARG A 325 -11.41 -16.41 13.70
CA ARG A 325 -12.10 -16.82 14.93
C ARG A 325 -11.45 -16.30 16.21
N GLY A 326 -10.39 -15.49 16.10
CA GLY A 326 -9.63 -14.95 17.22
C GLY A 326 -8.66 -15.93 17.88
N GLY A 327 -8.24 -16.98 17.15
CA GLY A 327 -7.42 -18.08 17.67
C GLY A 327 -5.90 -17.90 17.56
N GLY A 328 -5.40 -16.67 17.34
CA GLY A 328 -3.96 -16.36 17.46
C GLY A 328 -3.09 -16.70 16.25
N TYR A 329 -3.49 -16.28 15.04
CA TYR A 329 -2.69 -16.36 13.79
C TYR A 329 -2.69 -15.02 13.03
N ASP A 330 -2.60 -13.90 13.74
CA ASP A 330 -2.86 -12.57 13.16
C ASP A 330 -1.91 -12.20 12.02
N LYS A 331 -0.64 -12.61 12.09
CA LYS A 331 0.33 -12.37 11.00
C LYS A 331 -0.09 -13.05 9.69
N ILE A 332 -0.67 -14.25 9.76
CA ILE A 332 -1.17 -14.97 8.58
C ILE A 332 -2.51 -14.39 8.11
N GLY A 333 -3.37 -13.99 9.04
CA GLY A 333 -4.56 -13.20 8.73
C GLY A 333 -4.23 -11.91 7.97
N ASN A 334 -3.14 -11.23 8.34
CA ASN A 334 -2.65 -10.03 7.66
C ASN A 334 -2.12 -10.32 6.26
N VAL A 335 -1.45 -11.47 6.03
CA VAL A 335 -1.06 -11.89 4.68
C VAL A 335 -2.30 -12.13 3.82
N LEU A 336 -3.28 -12.88 4.29
CA LEU A 336 -4.51 -13.16 3.54
C LEU A 336 -5.30 -11.89 3.18
N SER A 337 -5.51 -11.03 4.18
CA SER A 337 -6.14 -9.72 3.98
C SER A 337 -5.33 -8.87 3.00
N GLY A 338 -4.01 -8.84 3.16
CA GLY A 338 -3.10 -8.12 2.27
C GLY A 338 -3.16 -8.58 0.82
N VAL A 339 -3.18 -9.89 0.55
CA VAL A 339 -3.26 -10.45 -0.81
C VAL A 339 -4.60 -10.11 -1.47
N SER A 340 -5.70 -10.19 -0.71
CA SER A 340 -7.02 -9.79 -1.20
C SER A 340 -7.05 -8.32 -1.61
N THR A 341 -6.64 -7.42 -0.70
CA THR A 341 -6.60 -5.97 -0.95
C THR A 341 -5.63 -5.62 -2.08
N PHE A 342 -4.49 -6.29 -2.16
CA PHE A 342 -3.54 -6.15 -3.26
C PHE A 342 -4.18 -6.48 -4.61
N THR A 343 -4.95 -7.56 -4.72
CA THR A 343 -5.57 -8.01 -5.97
C THR A 343 -6.64 -7.02 -6.44
N VAL A 344 -7.49 -6.54 -5.51
CA VAL A 344 -8.51 -5.52 -5.81
C VAL A 344 -7.84 -4.20 -6.21
N GLY A 345 -6.82 -3.76 -5.46
CA GLY A 345 -6.07 -2.56 -5.78
C GLY A 345 -5.35 -2.65 -7.13
N LEU A 346 -4.80 -3.82 -7.48
CA LEU A 346 -4.16 -4.07 -8.77
C LEU A 346 -5.15 -3.93 -9.94
N SER A 347 -6.36 -4.49 -9.81
CA SER A 347 -7.41 -4.32 -10.84
C SER A 347 -7.74 -2.85 -11.07
N THR A 348 -7.74 -2.07 -9.99
CA THR A 348 -8.02 -0.65 -10.04
C THR A 348 -6.89 0.15 -10.71
N VAL A 349 -5.64 -0.10 -10.34
CA VAL A 349 -4.46 0.54 -10.95
C VAL A 349 -4.31 0.15 -12.42
N SER A 350 -4.65 -1.08 -12.79
CA SER A 350 -4.61 -1.52 -14.20
C SER A 350 -5.58 -0.74 -15.07
N LEU A 351 -6.78 -0.41 -14.55
CA LEU A 351 -7.77 0.38 -15.29
C LEU A 351 -7.45 1.89 -15.33
N LEU A 352 -6.68 2.42 -14.36
CA LEU A 352 -6.12 3.78 -14.42
C LEU A 352 -5.17 3.95 -15.61
N GLU A 353 -4.41 2.91 -15.97
CA GLU A 353 -3.59 2.91 -17.18
C GLU A 353 -4.45 2.91 -18.44
N THR A 354 -5.51 2.10 -18.49
CA THR A 354 -6.47 2.08 -19.61
C THR A 354 -7.14 3.44 -19.85
N MET A 355 -7.43 4.17 -18.78
CA MET A 355 -7.98 5.53 -18.89
C MET A 355 -6.96 6.52 -19.44
N TYR A 356 -5.68 6.35 -19.11
CA TYR A 356 -4.60 7.15 -19.68
C TYR A 356 -4.40 6.83 -21.16
N ASP A 357 -4.47 5.55 -21.54
CA ASP A 357 -4.43 5.10 -22.94
C ASP A 357 -5.61 5.70 -23.74
N ALA A 358 -6.82 5.68 -23.18
CA ALA A 358 -8.00 6.31 -23.78
C ALA A 358 -7.81 7.82 -23.98
N TYR A 359 -7.25 8.51 -22.98
CA TYR A 359 -6.92 9.94 -23.08
C TYR A 359 -5.94 10.23 -24.23
N GLN A 360 -4.98 9.35 -24.47
CA GLN A 360 -4.04 9.48 -25.59
C GLN A 360 -4.67 9.14 -26.96
N GLY A 361 -5.98 8.87 -27.01
CA GLY A 361 -6.74 8.65 -28.24
C GLY A 361 -6.83 7.19 -28.67
N ASP A 362 -6.64 6.22 -27.77
CA ASP A 362 -6.91 4.82 -28.06
C ASP A 362 -8.43 4.52 -28.02
N GLU A 363 -9.06 4.45 -29.20
CA GLU A 363 -10.50 4.17 -29.37
C GLU A 363 -10.95 2.88 -28.65
N SER A 364 -10.07 1.87 -28.54
CA SER A 364 -10.41 0.61 -27.88
C SER A 364 -10.56 0.79 -26.37
N SER A 365 -9.74 1.65 -25.76
CA SER A 365 -9.72 1.92 -24.34
C SER A 365 -10.85 2.85 -23.87
N GLU A 366 -11.43 3.69 -24.73
CA GLU A 366 -12.51 4.62 -24.36
C GLU A 366 -13.73 3.91 -23.76
N THR A 367 -14.19 2.84 -24.43
CA THR A 367 -15.37 2.07 -24.00
C THR A 367 -15.12 1.31 -22.70
N VAL A 368 -13.90 0.82 -22.52
CA VAL A 368 -13.45 0.15 -21.30
C VAL A 368 -13.37 1.15 -20.16
N ALA A 369 -12.80 2.33 -20.38
CA ALA A 369 -12.69 3.39 -19.38
C ALA A 369 -14.07 3.83 -18.86
N ALA A 370 -15.05 4.01 -19.75
CA ALA A 370 -16.44 4.30 -19.38
C ALA A 370 -17.07 3.19 -18.52
N THR A 371 -16.71 1.93 -18.79
CA THR A 371 -17.20 0.77 -18.05
C THR A 371 -16.51 0.62 -16.69
N ALA A 372 -15.20 0.87 -16.62
CA ALA A 372 -14.40 0.87 -15.40
C ALA A 372 -14.92 1.88 -14.38
N TYR A 373 -15.27 3.08 -14.85
CA TYR A 373 -15.93 4.10 -14.03
C TYR A 373 -17.17 3.56 -13.31
N LYS A 374 -18.06 2.90 -14.07
CA LYS A 374 -19.32 2.38 -13.52
C LYS A 374 -19.09 1.39 -12.38
N PHE A 375 -18.16 0.47 -12.53
CA PHE A 375 -17.97 -0.64 -11.58
C PHE A 375 -17.32 -0.24 -10.27
N ALA A 376 -16.51 0.82 -10.24
CA ALA A 376 -15.92 1.24 -8.98
C ALA A 376 -16.44 2.55 -8.42
N TYR A 377 -17.37 3.24 -9.10
CA TYR A 377 -18.38 4.04 -8.40
C TYR A 377 -19.21 3.17 -7.44
N SER A 378 -19.59 1.97 -7.84
CA SER A 378 -20.38 1.06 -7.01
C SER A 378 -19.54 0.27 -5.99
N ALA A 379 -18.32 -0.14 -6.34
CA ALA A 379 -17.37 -0.69 -5.36
C ALA A 379 -16.96 0.34 -4.27
N ALA A 380 -16.86 1.63 -4.62
CA ALA A 380 -16.55 2.71 -3.67
C ALA A 380 -17.62 2.94 -2.59
N VAL A 381 -18.84 2.46 -2.80
CA VAL A 381 -19.92 2.52 -1.81
C VAL A 381 -19.85 1.33 -0.83
N SER A 382 -19.20 0.22 -1.21
CA SER A 382 -19.15 -1.02 -0.44
C SER A 382 -17.79 -1.34 0.20
N ALA A 383 -16.67 -0.89 -0.39
CA ALA A 383 -15.31 -1.18 0.07
C ALA A 383 -14.59 0.11 0.52
N LYS A 384 -14.33 0.27 1.82
CA LYS A 384 -13.75 1.51 2.37
C LYS A 384 -12.31 1.78 1.91
N GLU A 385 -11.56 0.79 1.43
CA GLU A 385 -10.15 0.96 1.06
C GLU A 385 -9.84 0.97 -0.47
N ALA A 386 -10.80 0.70 -1.36
CA ALA A 386 -10.56 0.66 -2.84
C ALA A 386 -11.24 1.80 -3.63
N ALA A 387 -11.86 2.74 -2.91
CA ALA A 387 -12.88 3.65 -3.44
C ALA A 387 -12.37 4.86 -4.25
N ASN A 388 -11.13 5.29 -4.01
CA ASN A 388 -10.67 6.59 -4.48
C ASN A 388 -10.15 6.54 -5.92
N ALA A 389 -9.40 5.50 -6.26
CA ALA A 389 -8.72 5.38 -7.55
C ALA A 389 -9.66 5.29 -8.78
N VAL A 390 -10.90 4.80 -8.60
CA VAL A 390 -11.90 4.81 -9.69
C VAL A 390 -12.73 6.09 -9.74
N LYS A 391 -12.88 6.84 -8.64
CA LYS A 391 -13.46 8.19 -8.71
C LYS A 391 -12.57 9.15 -9.53
N LEU A 392 -11.27 8.88 -9.59
CA LEU A 392 -10.28 9.63 -10.36
C LEU A 392 -10.33 9.38 -11.88
N SER A 393 -10.97 8.28 -12.31
CA SER A 393 -11.07 7.83 -13.71
C SER A 393 -11.66 8.84 -14.67
N MET A 394 -12.50 9.73 -14.15
CA MET A 394 -13.31 10.57 -15.00
C MET A 394 -12.57 11.81 -15.49
N LEU A 395 -11.37 12.12 -15.00
CA LEU A 395 -10.49 13.07 -15.70
C LEU A 395 -10.14 12.61 -17.14
N GLY A 396 -9.95 11.30 -17.35
CA GLY A 396 -9.64 10.69 -18.66
C GLY A 396 -10.76 10.89 -19.67
N VAL A 397 -11.94 10.45 -19.26
CA VAL A 397 -13.19 10.51 -20.03
C VAL A 397 -13.60 11.96 -20.33
N LEU A 398 -13.38 12.88 -19.40
CA LEU A 398 -13.74 14.27 -19.60
C LEU A 398 -12.94 14.96 -20.69
N LEU A 399 -11.66 14.66 -20.80
CA LEU A 399 -10.77 15.31 -21.76
C LEU A 399 -10.93 14.76 -23.18
N ILE A 400 -11.34 13.50 -23.29
CA ILE A 400 -11.83 12.91 -24.54
C ILE A 400 -13.03 13.71 -25.09
N ASP A 401 -14.01 14.07 -24.25
CA ASP A 401 -15.18 14.86 -24.68
C ASP A 401 -14.81 16.28 -25.18
N TYR A 402 -13.79 16.93 -24.60
CA TYR A 402 -13.26 18.19 -25.15
C TYR A 402 -12.51 18.03 -26.47
N SER A 403 -11.81 16.92 -26.67
CA SER A 403 -10.99 16.69 -27.86
C SER A 403 -11.81 16.25 -29.08
N LEU A 404 -12.95 15.57 -28.84
CA LEU A 404 -13.72 14.89 -29.89
C LEU A 404 -14.90 15.69 -30.45
N ASN A 405 -15.38 16.75 -29.80
CA ASN A 405 -16.62 17.40 -30.21
C ASN A 405 -16.45 18.78 -30.87
N ARG A 406 -16.65 18.78 -32.20
CA ARG A 406 -16.93 19.90 -33.14
C ARG A 406 -15.76 20.57 -33.85
N PHE A 407 -15.40 20.01 -35.00
CA PHE A 407 -15.19 20.83 -36.21
C PHE A 407 -16.46 20.73 -37.06
N LEU A 408 -17.32 21.76 -36.99
CA LEU A 408 -18.48 21.83 -37.87
C LEU A 408 -18.02 22.27 -39.26
N ASP A 409 -18.20 21.38 -40.23
CA ASP A 409 -18.03 21.69 -41.65
C ASP A 409 -19.22 22.50 -42.17
N GLU A 410 -18.89 23.49 -43.01
CA GLU A 410 -19.73 24.27 -43.93
C GLU A 410 -20.33 25.65 -43.53
N ALA A 411 -19.91 26.64 -44.35
CA ALA A 411 -20.66 27.77 -44.91
C ALA A 411 -20.91 29.06 -44.09
N ASN A 412 -19.85 29.71 -43.57
CA ASN A 412 -19.65 31.19 -43.66
C ASN A 412 -18.21 31.61 -43.28
N LEU A 413 -17.22 30.84 -43.74
CA LEU A 413 -15.87 30.78 -43.17
C LEU A 413 -15.20 32.16 -43.05
N THR A 414 -15.10 32.97 -44.10
CA THR A 414 -14.22 34.16 -44.08
C THR A 414 -14.51 35.19 -42.97
N TYR A 415 -15.78 35.42 -42.61
CA TYR A 415 -16.12 36.37 -41.53
C TYR A 415 -16.02 35.72 -40.14
N LYS A 416 -16.47 34.48 -39.98
CA LYS A 416 -16.30 33.73 -38.73
C LYS A 416 -14.81 33.51 -38.42
N ASP A 417 -14.00 33.24 -39.44
CA ASP A 417 -12.54 33.10 -39.37
C ASP A 417 -11.88 34.40 -38.89
N ALA A 418 -12.32 35.56 -39.37
CA ALA A 418 -11.79 36.85 -38.93
C ALA A 418 -12.13 37.12 -37.45
N VAL A 419 -13.37 36.88 -37.02
CA VAL A 419 -13.75 37.00 -35.60
C VAL A 419 -12.95 36.00 -34.75
N PHE A 420 -12.77 34.77 -35.24
CA PHE A 420 -12.02 33.74 -34.54
C PHE A 420 -10.51 34.08 -34.42
N GLN A 421 -9.91 34.67 -35.45
CA GLN A 421 -8.54 35.18 -35.41
C GLN A 421 -8.38 36.28 -34.36
N ALA A 422 -9.34 37.21 -34.26
CA ALA A 422 -9.35 38.22 -33.21
C ALA A 422 -9.51 37.60 -31.81
N VAL A 423 -10.36 36.58 -31.64
CA VAL A 423 -10.48 35.82 -30.37
C VAL A 423 -9.16 35.13 -30.02
N CYS A 424 -8.46 34.53 -30.99
CA CYS A 424 -7.14 33.92 -30.77
C CYS A 424 -6.12 34.97 -30.35
N ALA A 425 -6.03 36.10 -31.05
CA ALA A 425 -5.10 37.19 -30.71
C ALA A 425 -5.37 37.78 -29.32
N TYR A 426 -6.65 38.00 -28.99
CA TYR A 426 -7.06 38.42 -27.65
C TYR A 426 -6.57 37.42 -26.59
N ASN A 427 -6.84 36.12 -26.80
CA ASN A 427 -6.58 35.11 -25.77
C ASN A 427 -5.13 34.65 -25.67
N GLU A 428 -4.35 34.75 -26.75
CA GLU A 428 -3.00 34.16 -26.86
C GLU A 428 -1.89 35.21 -26.90
N SER A 429 -2.17 36.45 -27.33
CA SER A 429 -1.18 37.53 -27.38
C SER A 429 -1.44 38.60 -26.32
N LEU A 430 -2.68 39.14 -26.25
CA LEU A 430 -2.99 40.26 -25.36
C LEU A 430 -3.22 39.84 -23.91
N HIS A 431 -4.02 38.78 -23.71
CA HIS A 431 -4.40 38.28 -22.39
C HIS A 431 -4.05 36.80 -22.20
N PRO A 432 -2.81 36.36 -22.50
CA PRO A 432 -2.43 34.97 -22.38
C PRO A 432 -2.57 34.49 -20.94
N ARG A 433 -2.96 33.23 -20.81
CA ARG A 433 -2.78 32.47 -19.57
C ARG A 433 -1.73 31.41 -19.83
N THR A 434 -0.73 31.38 -18.95
CA THR A 434 0.39 30.44 -18.98
C THR A 434 -0.06 29.03 -18.63
N ASP A 435 0.73 28.05 -19.03
CA ASP A 435 0.48 26.64 -18.73
C ASP A 435 0.52 26.36 -17.22
N ALA A 436 1.41 27.02 -16.47
CA ALA A 436 1.46 26.93 -15.01
C ALA A 436 0.20 27.49 -14.33
N GLU A 437 -0.36 28.60 -14.83
CA GLU A 437 -1.63 29.13 -14.32
C GLU A 437 -2.80 28.19 -14.63
N TRP A 438 -2.82 27.58 -15.82
CA TRP A 438 -3.82 26.56 -16.16
C TRP A 438 -3.71 25.32 -15.27
N TYR A 439 -2.49 24.81 -15.09
CA TYR A 439 -2.20 23.69 -14.19
C TYR A 439 -2.73 23.96 -12.78
N ALA A 440 -2.40 25.12 -12.21
CA ALA A 440 -2.85 25.51 -10.87
C ALA A 440 -4.38 25.64 -10.76
N ILE A 441 -5.05 26.12 -11.81
CA ILE A 441 -6.53 26.20 -11.83
C ILE A 441 -7.13 24.79 -11.84
N ILE A 442 -6.62 23.91 -12.69
CA ILE A 442 -7.15 22.55 -12.83
C ILE A 442 -6.90 21.73 -11.56
N LEU A 443 -5.71 21.83 -10.96
CA LEU A 443 -5.45 21.18 -9.67
C LEU A 443 -6.33 21.69 -8.54
N LYS A 444 -6.66 22.99 -8.51
CA LYS A 444 -7.63 23.53 -7.54
C LYS A 444 -9.03 22.97 -7.74
N LEU A 445 -9.46 22.77 -8.97
CA LEU A 445 -10.73 22.09 -9.26
C LEU A 445 -10.68 20.64 -8.81
N TYR A 446 -9.60 19.94 -9.13
CA TYR A 446 -9.39 18.56 -8.74
C TYR A 446 -9.41 18.40 -7.22
N ALA A 447 -8.61 19.17 -6.47
CA ALA A 447 -8.60 19.14 -5.01
C ALA A 447 -9.98 19.40 -4.39
N ARG A 448 -10.81 20.22 -5.05
CA ARG A 448 -12.16 20.57 -4.58
C ARG A 448 -13.22 19.54 -4.94
N TYR A 449 -13.09 18.86 -6.07
CA TYR A 449 -14.12 18.03 -6.68
C TYR A 449 -13.67 16.59 -6.96
N LYS A 450 -12.52 16.14 -6.43
CA LYS A 450 -12.00 14.77 -6.60
C LYS A 450 -12.98 13.67 -6.19
N ASP A 451 -13.93 13.99 -5.31
CA ASP A 451 -14.98 13.07 -4.85
C ASP A 451 -16.31 13.23 -5.59
N ASP A 452 -16.43 14.21 -6.49
CA ASP A 452 -17.65 14.54 -7.25
C ASP A 452 -17.32 14.73 -8.74
N PRO A 453 -17.26 13.61 -9.48
CA PRO A 453 -17.00 13.59 -10.89
C PRO A 453 -17.73 14.59 -11.79
N ASP A 454 -19.05 14.51 -11.80
CA ASP A 454 -19.88 15.30 -12.70
C ASP A 454 -19.67 16.80 -12.43
N ARG A 455 -19.35 17.14 -11.17
CA ARG A 455 -19.05 18.51 -10.78
C ARG A 455 -17.66 18.96 -11.21
N PHE A 456 -16.64 18.11 -11.12
CA PHE A 456 -15.31 18.43 -11.67
C PHE A 456 -15.40 18.70 -13.18
N SER A 457 -16.06 17.80 -13.90
CA SER A 457 -16.40 17.94 -15.33
C SER A 457 -17.00 19.28 -15.67
N THR A 458 -18.16 19.55 -15.06
CA THR A 458 -18.95 20.75 -15.33
C THR A 458 -18.16 22.00 -14.98
N ALA A 459 -17.34 21.96 -13.92
CA ALA A 459 -16.53 23.10 -13.51
C ALA A 459 -15.36 23.36 -14.46
N LEU A 460 -14.67 22.32 -14.94
CA LEU A 460 -13.64 22.44 -15.97
C LEU A 460 -14.25 23.02 -17.26
N ASP A 461 -15.45 22.56 -17.60
CA ASP A 461 -16.15 22.93 -18.85
C ASP A 461 -16.55 24.38 -18.86
N ALA A 462 -17.16 24.80 -17.75
CA ALA A 462 -17.51 26.17 -17.51
C ALA A 462 -16.27 27.09 -17.49
N ILE A 463 -15.13 26.65 -16.94
CA ILE A 463 -13.92 27.48 -16.93
C ILE A 463 -13.34 27.64 -18.34
N MET A 464 -13.27 26.56 -19.11
CA MET A 464 -12.79 26.62 -20.50
C MET A 464 -13.74 27.42 -21.39
N GLU A 465 -15.05 27.27 -21.23
CA GLU A 465 -16.06 28.06 -21.94
C GLU A 465 -15.98 29.55 -21.58
N ASN A 466 -15.92 29.88 -20.29
CA ASN A 466 -15.80 31.28 -19.85
C ASN A 466 -14.51 31.93 -20.37
N PHE A 467 -13.39 31.19 -20.38
CA PHE A 467 -12.15 31.68 -20.97
C PHE A 467 -12.25 31.87 -22.48
N SER A 468 -13.01 31.01 -23.17
CA SER A 468 -13.25 31.11 -24.61
C SER A 468 -14.19 32.27 -24.98
N ALA A 469 -15.14 32.60 -24.09
CA ALA A 469 -16.15 33.63 -24.29
C ALA A 469 -15.69 35.05 -23.94
N ARG A 470 -14.63 35.21 -23.13
CA ARG A 470 -14.28 36.51 -22.51
C ARG A 470 -14.06 37.66 -23.50
N TYR A 471 -13.54 37.40 -24.71
CA TYR A 471 -13.43 38.41 -25.78
C TYR A 471 -14.76 39.12 -26.04
N PHE A 472 -15.87 38.38 -26.06
CA PHE A 472 -17.20 38.92 -26.36
C PHE A 472 -17.84 39.69 -25.20
N HIS A 473 -17.27 39.58 -24.00
CA HIS A 473 -17.74 40.24 -22.79
C HIS A 473 -16.85 41.39 -22.33
N ASP A 474 -15.71 41.57 -22.99
CA ASP A 474 -14.78 42.66 -22.71
C ASP A 474 -15.21 43.97 -23.40
N ASP A 475 -14.51 45.05 -23.07
CA ASP A 475 -14.79 46.35 -23.64
C ASP A 475 -14.40 46.45 -25.14
N PRO A 476 -15.04 47.35 -25.90
CA PRO A 476 -14.76 47.50 -27.33
C PRO A 476 -13.32 47.93 -27.68
N GLU A 477 -12.57 48.54 -26.76
CA GLU A 477 -11.18 48.95 -27.00
C GLU A 477 -10.28 47.72 -27.01
N GLU A 478 -10.47 46.80 -26.07
CA GLU A 478 -9.77 45.50 -26.02
C GLU A 478 -10.09 44.63 -27.24
N GLN A 479 -11.35 44.58 -27.66
CA GLN A 479 -11.74 43.85 -28.88
C GLN A 479 -11.11 44.46 -30.15
N PHE A 480 -10.98 45.78 -30.20
CA PHE A 480 -10.30 46.47 -31.29
C PHE A 480 -8.78 46.23 -31.26
N ALA A 481 -8.16 46.24 -30.08
CA ALA A 481 -6.75 45.89 -29.91
C ALA A 481 -6.47 44.47 -30.43
N ALA A 482 -7.30 43.50 -30.07
CA ALA A 482 -7.19 42.11 -30.53
C ALA A 482 -7.36 41.96 -32.04
N THR A 483 -8.27 42.74 -32.64
CA THR A 483 -8.44 42.78 -34.09
C THR A 483 -7.16 43.27 -34.78
N ASN A 484 -6.52 44.31 -34.25
CA ASN A 484 -5.27 44.83 -34.81
C ASN A 484 -4.12 43.85 -34.64
N GLU A 485 -4.04 43.20 -33.47
CA GLU A 485 -3.05 42.16 -33.17
C GLU A 485 -3.21 40.95 -34.11
N ALA A 486 -4.45 40.63 -34.51
CA ALA A 486 -4.74 39.61 -35.51
C ALA A 486 -4.43 40.03 -36.98
N ASP A 487 -3.85 41.21 -37.20
CA ASP A 487 -3.59 41.81 -38.52
C ASP A 487 -4.86 42.02 -39.38
N LEU A 488 -6.01 42.16 -38.72
CA LEU A 488 -7.30 42.38 -39.36
C LEU A 488 -7.56 43.88 -39.50
N HIS A 489 -6.89 44.52 -40.45
CA HIS A 489 -7.04 45.96 -40.67
C HIS A 489 -8.45 46.34 -41.10
N MET A 490 -9.26 46.84 -40.16
CA MET A 490 -10.56 47.42 -40.48
C MET A 490 -10.44 48.84 -41.03
N TYR A 491 -11.32 49.17 -41.98
CA TYR A 491 -11.39 50.51 -42.56
C TYR A 491 -12.04 51.53 -41.60
N THR A 492 -12.59 51.07 -40.47
CA THR A 492 -13.33 51.81 -39.44
C THR A 492 -12.67 51.66 -38.06
N THR A 493 -12.85 52.64 -37.17
CA THR A 493 -12.20 52.74 -35.84
C THR A 493 -12.88 51.90 -34.74
N GLY A 494 -13.41 50.72 -35.05
CA GLY A 494 -14.20 49.92 -34.08
C GLY A 494 -13.96 48.42 -34.20
N ALA A 495 -14.28 47.69 -33.12
CA ALA A 495 -14.17 46.23 -33.04
C ALA A 495 -14.99 45.50 -34.12
N LEU A 496 -14.61 44.26 -34.44
CA LEU A 496 -15.36 43.44 -35.40
C LEU A 496 -16.74 43.21 -34.80
N PRO A 497 -17.84 43.67 -35.42
CA PRO A 497 -19.16 43.26 -34.95
C PRO A 497 -19.20 41.74 -35.03
N ALA A 498 -19.76 41.06 -34.04
CA ALA A 498 -19.93 39.60 -34.05
C ALA A 498 -21.42 39.28 -33.89
N THR A 499 -22.00 38.56 -34.86
CA THR A 499 -23.35 38.02 -34.73
C THR A 499 -23.36 36.93 -33.65
N LEU A 500 -24.51 36.68 -33.00
CA LEU A 500 -24.61 35.61 -31.99
C LEU A 500 -24.14 34.24 -32.53
N ASP A 501 -24.46 33.93 -33.79
CA ASP A 501 -24.00 32.73 -34.48
C ASP A 501 -22.47 32.68 -34.67
N ALA A 502 -21.83 33.82 -34.97
CA ALA A 502 -20.37 33.91 -35.04
C ALA A 502 -19.73 33.81 -33.64
N GLN A 503 -20.35 34.40 -32.62
CA GLN A 503 -19.89 34.32 -31.23
C GLN A 503 -19.87 32.87 -30.74
N LEU A 504 -21.02 32.18 -30.83
CA LEU A 504 -21.14 30.77 -30.40
C LEU A 504 -20.17 29.87 -31.16
N TYR A 505 -20.03 30.08 -32.48
CA TYR A 505 -19.03 29.36 -33.28
C TYR A 505 -17.61 29.58 -32.76
N CYS A 506 -17.20 30.83 -32.53
CA CYS A 506 -15.85 31.14 -32.06
C CYS A 506 -15.58 30.60 -30.65
N ILE A 507 -16.57 30.63 -29.76
CA ILE A 507 -16.46 30.05 -28.40
C ILE A 507 -16.19 28.55 -28.51
N ASP A 508 -17.00 27.83 -29.28
CA ASP A 508 -16.84 26.38 -29.46
C ASP A 508 -15.48 26.03 -30.08
N GLN A 509 -15.08 26.75 -31.15
CA GLN A 509 -13.79 26.51 -31.80
C GLN A 509 -12.60 26.87 -30.91
N TYR A 510 -12.70 27.96 -30.14
CA TYR A 510 -11.61 28.35 -29.24
C TYR A 510 -11.49 27.39 -28.06
N LYS A 511 -12.61 26.89 -27.53
CA LYS A 511 -12.64 25.86 -26.48
C LYS A 511 -11.98 24.56 -26.96
N ALA A 512 -12.26 24.12 -28.19
CA ALA A 512 -11.60 22.96 -28.79
C ALA A 512 -10.09 23.19 -28.99
N ARG A 513 -9.70 24.35 -29.53
CA ARG A 513 -8.29 24.75 -29.66
C ARG A 513 -7.57 24.81 -28.31
N LEU A 514 -8.24 25.34 -27.29
CA LEU A 514 -7.72 25.41 -25.93
C LEU A 514 -7.52 24.01 -25.35
N GLY A 515 -8.47 23.09 -25.57
CA GLY A 515 -8.32 21.67 -25.17
C GLY A 515 -7.06 21.04 -25.76
N GLN A 516 -6.82 21.21 -27.07
CA GLN A 516 -5.60 20.73 -27.72
C GLN A 516 -4.33 21.37 -27.15
N ARG A 517 -4.34 22.69 -26.94
CA ARG A 517 -3.21 23.43 -26.37
C ARG A 517 -2.88 22.97 -24.95
N LEU A 518 -3.90 22.64 -24.16
CA LEU A 518 -3.75 22.20 -22.78
C LEU A 518 -3.35 20.73 -22.65
N GLN A 519 -3.23 19.96 -23.73
CA GLN A 519 -2.86 18.54 -23.67
C GLN A 519 -1.62 18.28 -22.77
N PRO A 520 -0.49 19.00 -22.90
CA PRO A 520 0.66 18.77 -22.02
C PRO A 520 0.39 19.11 -20.54
N VAL A 521 -0.40 20.16 -20.27
CA VAL A 521 -0.82 20.52 -18.91
C VAL A 521 -1.68 19.41 -18.30
N LEU A 522 -2.60 18.88 -19.10
CA LEU A 522 -3.51 17.83 -18.70
C LEU A 522 -2.77 16.51 -18.45
N GLU A 523 -1.77 16.17 -19.27
CA GLU A 523 -0.89 15.02 -19.06
C GLU A 523 -0.23 15.03 -17.67
N ASP A 524 0.32 16.17 -17.25
CA ASP A 524 0.94 16.28 -15.92
C ASP A 524 -0.11 16.31 -14.79
N VAL A 525 -1.29 16.85 -15.03
CA VAL A 525 -2.43 16.72 -14.10
C VAL A 525 -2.77 15.24 -13.94
N PHE A 526 -2.82 14.46 -15.02
CA PHE A 526 -3.07 13.01 -14.98
C PHE A 526 -2.03 12.25 -14.19
N LYS A 527 -0.74 12.57 -14.36
CA LYS A 527 0.31 11.94 -13.56
C LYS A 527 0.06 12.17 -12.07
N LYS A 528 -0.31 13.40 -11.67
CA LYS A 528 -0.65 13.73 -10.28
C LYS A 528 -1.86 12.94 -9.77
N ILE A 529 -2.92 12.86 -10.58
CA ILE A 529 -4.11 12.07 -10.27
C ILE A 529 -3.80 10.59 -10.11
N GLN A 530 -3.03 10.00 -11.04
CA GLN A 530 -2.61 8.60 -10.95
C GLN A 530 -1.76 8.36 -9.71
N TYR A 531 -0.83 9.27 -9.39
CA TYR A 531 -0.05 9.20 -8.17
C TYR A 531 -0.93 9.20 -6.91
N ASP A 532 -1.94 10.09 -6.84
CA ASP A 532 -2.90 10.14 -5.73
C ASP A 532 -3.74 8.87 -5.65
N GLY A 533 -4.20 8.38 -6.81
CA GLY A 533 -4.97 7.13 -6.91
C GLY A 533 -4.19 5.90 -6.50
N ARG A 534 -2.86 5.92 -6.66
CA ARG A 534 -1.99 4.81 -6.25
C ARG A 534 -1.65 4.82 -4.77
N ILE A 535 -1.94 5.86 -3.99
CA ILE A 535 -1.60 5.93 -2.55
C ILE A 535 -2.14 4.70 -1.80
N ASP A 536 -3.44 4.43 -1.89
CA ASP A 536 -4.07 3.33 -1.15
C ASP A 536 -3.55 1.96 -1.61
N TYR A 537 -3.31 1.80 -2.92
CA TYR A 537 -2.69 0.59 -3.48
C TYR A 537 -1.26 0.37 -2.96
N ARG A 538 -0.42 1.43 -2.94
CA ARG A 538 0.95 1.35 -2.41
C ARG A 538 0.95 0.98 -0.93
N ASN A 539 0.02 1.53 -0.15
CA ASN A 539 -0.14 1.19 1.26
C ASN A 539 -0.52 -0.28 1.44
N ALA A 540 -1.45 -0.80 0.62
CA ALA A 540 -1.83 -2.21 0.64
C ALA A 540 -0.65 -3.13 0.25
N VAL A 541 0.12 -2.75 -0.78
CA VAL A 541 1.34 -3.44 -1.19
C VAL A 541 2.38 -3.47 -0.07
N ASP A 542 2.64 -2.33 0.58
CA ASP A 542 3.62 -2.28 1.66
C ASP A 542 3.16 -3.07 2.89
N HIS A 543 1.88 -3.00 3.24
CA HIS A 543 1.31 -3.82 4.32
C HIS A 543 1.49 -5.32 4.04
N LEU A 544 1.17 -5.77 2.82
CA LEU A 544 1.38 -7.16 2.42
C LEU A 544 2.87 -7.55 2.46
N ARG A 545 3.76 -6.67 1.96
CA ARG A 545 5.20 -6.88 2.00
C ARG A 545 5.70 -7.04 3.44
N ARG A 546 5.29 -6.15 4.36
CA ARG A 546 5.65 -6.23 5.80
C ARG A 546 5.10 -7.51 6.43
N ALA A 547 3.87 -7.91 6.09
CA ALA A 547 3.28 -9.15 6.58
C ALA A 547 4.07 -10.38 6.11
N LEU A 548 4.49 -10.43 4.84
CA LEU A 548 5.33 -11.50 4.30
C LEU A 548 6.74 -11.51 4.92
N ASN A 549 7.30 -10.34 5.24
CA ASN A 549 8.60 -10.21 5.88
C ASN A 549 8.55 -10.38 7.40
N ALA A 550 7.37 -10.55 8.00
CA ALA A 550 7.25 -10.65 9.45
C ALA A 550 7.99 -11.91 9.97
N PRO A 551 8.68 -11.80 11.11
CA PRO A 551 9.48 -12.89 11.64
C PRO A 551 8.61 -14.01 12.21
N LEU A 552 9.10 -15.23 12.07
CA LEU A 552 8.59 -16.48 12.59
C LEU A 552 9.74 -17.18 13.32
N THR A 553 9.61 -17.32 14.63
CA THR A 553 10.67 -17.91 15.46
C THR A 553 10.35 -19.38 15.70
N ILE A 554 11.30 -20.26 15.44
CA ILE A 554 11.23 -21.69 15.74
C ILE A 554 12.35 -22.00 16.71
N GLU A 555 11.98 -22.51 17.87
CA GLU A 555 12.91 -22.96 18.87
C GLU A 555 12.86 -24.47 18.96
N VAL A 556 14.03 -25.08 18.94
CA VAL A 556 14.19 -26.50 19.14
C VAL A 556 14.95 -26.68 20.43
N LEU A 557 14.42 -27.48 21.35
CA LEU A 557 15.07 -27.72 22.63
C LEU A 557 15.01 -29.20 23.02
N GLU A 558 16.13 -29.73 23.49
CA GLU A 558 16.15 -30.98 24.25
C GLU A 558 15.77 -30.69 25.71
N ASN A 559 14.83 -31.47 26.24
CA ASN A 559 14.55 -31.45 27.67
C ASN A 559 15.62 -32.28 28.42
N VAL A 560 16.69 -31.62 28.86
CA VAL A 560 17.82 -32.26 29.57
C VAL A 560 17.55 -32.26 31.08
N PRO A 561 17.48 -33.43 31.74
CA PRO A 561 17.30 -33.50 33.20
C PRO A 561 18.46 -32.82 33.96
N ASP A 562 18.15 -32.28 35.15
CA ASP A 562 19.14 -31.62 36.01
C ASP A 562 20.36 -32.50 36.27
N GLY A 563 21.54 -32.03 35.85
CA GLY A 563 22.82 -32.72 36.02
C GLY A 563 23.19 -33.71 34.91
N GLU A 564 22.32 -33.93 33.92
CA GLU A 564 22.64 -34.67 32.70
C GLU A 564 23.23 -33.76 31.62
N LYS A 565 23.75 -34.39 30.54
CA LYS A 565 24.21 -33.69 29.33
C LYS A 565 23.22 -33.97 28.21
N SER A 566 23.11 -33.03 27.28
CA SER A 566 22.33 -33.20 26.05
C SER A 566 22.80 -34.43 25.27
N GLN A 567 21.83 -35.23 24.81
CA GLN A 567 22.04 -36.37 23.91
C GLN A 567 22.19 -35.91 22.46
N TYR A 568 21.59 -34.77 22.13
CA TYR A 568 21.62 -34.19 20.79
C TYR A 568 22.60 -33.03 20.67
N ALA A 569 23.54 -32.88 21.60
CA ALA A 569 24.56 -31.84 21.56
C ALA A 569 25.33 -31.91 20.24
N ASN A 570 25.44 -30.78 19.54
CA ASN A 570 26.09 -30.67 18.23
C ASN A 570 25.44 -31.52 17.11
N ALA A 571 24.22 -32.04 17.31
CA ALA A 571 23.47 -32.71 16.25
C ALA A 571 23.02 -31.71 15.18
N THR A 572 22.89 -32.17 13.94
CA THR A 572 22.34 -31.36 12.85
C THR A 572 20.85 -31.61 12.75
N ILE A 573 20.06 -30.55 12.75
CA ILE A 573 18.63 -30.60 12.43
C ILE A 573 18.37 -30.01 11.06
N SER A 574 17.29 -30.44 10.42
CA SER A 574 16.70 -29.86 9.21
C SER A 574 15.19 -29.75 9.40
N LEU A 575 14.61 -28.63 8.97
CA LEU A 575 13.16 -28.47 8.86
C LEU A 575 12.73 -28.72 7.41
N ASN A 576 11.73 -29.57 7.22
CA ASN A 576 11.37 -30.11 5.92
C ASN A 576 9.86 -30.15 5.76
N ARG A 577 9.40 -30.10 4.50
CA ARG A 577 8.07 -30.57 4.15
C ARG A 577 7.93 -32.06 4.55
N PRO A 578 6.74 -32.54 4.98
CA PRO A 578 6.55 -33.95 5.30
C PRO A 578 7.04 -34.89 4.19
N GLY A 579 8.00 -35.76 4.53
CA GLY A 579 8.59 -36.70 3.57
C GLY A 579 9.61 -36.10 2.58
N GLY A 580 9.95 -34.80 2.70
CA GLY A 580 10.92 -34.11 1.86
C GLY A 580 12.38 -34.52 2.10
N ALA A 581 13.27 -34.27 1.13
CA ALA A 581 14.71 -34.52 1.27
C ALA A 581 15.39 -33.48 2.17
N PHE A 582 16.62 -33.74 2.62
CA PHE A 582 17.42 -32.79 3.41
C PHE A 582 17.60 -31.44 2.69
N GLU A 583 17.43 -30.33 3.41
CA GLU A 583 17.52 -28.97 2.86
C GLU A 583 18.57 -28.15 3.63
N GLU A 584 19.71 -27.87 2.99
CA GLU A 584 20.84 -27.18 3.64
C GLU A 584 20.45 -25.79 4.16
N GLY A 585 19.64 -25.04 3.40
CA GLY A 585 19.17 -23.71 3.79
C GLY A 585 18.27 -23.68 5.03
N TRP A 586 17.67 -24.82 5.40
CA TRP A 586 16.82 -25.00 6.57
C TRP A 586 17.45 -25.92 7.61
N SER A 587 18.77 -26.09 7.54
CA SER A 587 19.54 -26.89 8.47
C SER A 587 20.31 -26.02 9.46
N ILE A 588 20.42 -26.49 10.70
CA ILE A 588 21.20 -25.83 11.74
C ILE A 588 21.72 -26.85 12.75
N THR A 589 22.88 -26.58 13.34
CA THR A 589 23.47 -27.43 14.37
C THR A 589 23.01 -26.98 15.75
N LEU A 590 22.56 -27.93 16.58
CA LEU A 590 22.23 -27.68 17.98
C LEU A 590 23.48 -27.31 18.78
N ASN A 591 23.34 -26.45 19.77
CA ASN A 591 24.45 -26.11 20.68
C ASN A 591 24.77 -27.27 21.66
N ASP A 592 25.73 -27.05 22.55
CA ASP A 592 26.15 -28.03 23.56
C ASP A 592 25.04 -28.41 24.57
N GLU A 593 23.97 -27.62 24.65
CA GLU A 593 22.79 -27.84 25.49
C GLU A 593 21.65 -28.55 24.73
N GLY A 594 21.83 -28.86 23.44
CA GLY A 594 20.79 -29.49 22.61
C GLY A 594 19.69 -28.52 22.21
N THR A 595 19.98 -27.22 22.17
CA THR A 595 19.01 -26.17 21.85
C THR A 595 19.46 -25.35 20.64
N VAL A 596 18.50 -24.77 19.94
CA VAL A 596 18.74 -23.78 18.87
C VAL A 596 17.50 -22.93 18.64
N THR A 597 17.73 -21.69 18.20
CA THR A 597 16.68 -20.79 17.71
C THR A 597 16.93 -20.49 16.23
N LEU A 598 15.92 -20.76 15.41
CA LEU A 598 15.87 -20.39 14.01
C LEU A 598 14.84 -19.26 13.84
N VAL A 599 15.23 -18.20 13.15
CA VAL A 599 14.32 -17.11 12.79
C VAL A 599 14.14 -17.16 11.28
N ALA A 600 12.90 -17.28 10.83
CA ALA A 600 12.53 -17.21 9.43
C ALA A 600 11.59 -16.03 9.19
N THR A 601 11.44 -15.57 7.95
CA THR A 601 10.31 -14.73 7.55
C THR A 601 9.13 -15.63 7.14
N ILE A 602 7.91 -15.10 7.16
CA ILE A 602 6.74 -15.81 6.62
C ILE A 602 6.95 -16.14 5.14
N LEU A 603 7.58 -15.24 4.38
CA LEU A 603 7.96 -15.47 2.98
C LEU A 603 8.92 -16.65 2.85
N GLY A 604 10.01 -16.68 3.63
CA GLY A 604 11.00 -17.74 3.60
C GLY A 604 10.35 -19.09 3.93
N TYR A 605 9.49 -19.13 4.94
CA TYR A 605 8.72 -20.31 5.33
C TYR A 605 7.75 -20.80 4.24
N ILE A 606 7.09 -19.87 3.55
CA ILE A 606 6.24 -20.19 2.39
C ILE A 606 7.13 -20.77 1.28
N GLN A 607 8.21 -20.08 0.90
CA GLN A 607 9.14 -20.49 -0.17
C GLN A 607 9.78 -21.86 0.04
N SER A 608 9.93 -22.30 1.28
CA SER A 608 10.41 -23.64 1.64
C SER A 608 9.31 -24.72 1.69
N GLY A 609 8.09 -24.40 1.23
CA GLY A 609 7.00 -25.35 1.17
C GLY A 609 6.38 -25.67 2.52
N VAL A 610 6.31 -24.68 3.42
CA VAL A 610 5.67 -24.76 4.74
C VAL A 610 6.12 -25.97 5.57
N PRO A 611 7.42 -26.06 5.92
CA PRO A 611 7.98 -27.22 6.60
C PRO A 611 7.33 -27.48 7.97
N THR A 612 6.86 -28.71 8.18
CA THR A 612 6.20 -29.18 9.42
C THR A 612 6.81 -30.47 9.97
N GLU A 613 7.92 -30.93 9.38
CA GLU A 613 8.69 -32.10 9.83
C GLU A 613 10.12 -31.68 10.20
N LEU A 614 10.56 -32.04 11.41
CA LEU A 614 11.93 -31.90 11.86
C LEU A 614 12.64 -33.25 11.67
N LYS A 615 13.84 -33.22 11.08
CA LYS A 615 14.74 -34.36 10.99
C LYS A 615 16.05 -34.04 11.69
N LEU A 616 16.64 -35.02 12.38
CA LEU A 616 17.85 -34.85 13.17
C LEU A 616 18.86 -35.96 12.90
N TRP A 617 20.13 -35.60 12.76
CA TRP A 617 21.28 -36.48 12.56
C TRP A 617 22.33 -36.22 13.64
N LEU A 618 22.97 -37.28 14.14
CA LEU A 618 23.97 -37.15 15.21
C LEU A 618 25.30 -36.60 14.67
N PRO A 619 26.17 -36.08 15.54
CA PRO A 619 27.48 -35.59 15.11
C PRO A 619 28.29 -36.66 14.36
N GLY A 620 28.64 -36.38 13.12
CA GLY A 620 29.44 -37.25 12.26
C GLY A 620 28.66 -38.06 11.22
N ASP A 621 27.32 -38.07 11.30
CA ASP A 621 26.46 -38.57 10.22
C ASP A 621 26.48 -37.57 9.04
N ASP A 622 26.32 -38.07 7.81
CA ASP A 622 26.12 -37.25 6.61
C ASP A 622 24.62 -37.11 6.31
N PRO A 623 23.99 -35.93 6.50
CA PRO A 623 22.55 -35.76 6.27
C PRO A 623 22.07 -36.04 4.83
N THR A 624 22.99 -36.11 3.87
CA THR A 624 22.68 -36.40 2.46
C THR A 624 22.75 -37.89 2.12
N GLU A 625 23.49 -38.68 2.90
CA GLU A 625 23.69 -40.12 2.67
C GLU A 625 23.04 -41.00 3.76
N ASP A 626 23.05 -40.54 5.01
CA ASP A 626 22.60 -41.28 6.19
C ASP A 626 21.12 -40.98 6.54
N PRO A 627 20.37 -41.96 7.06
CA PRO A 627 19.01 -41.74 7.52
C PRO A 627 18.98 -40.93 8.83
N PRO A 628 17.93 -40.10 9.06
CA PRO A 628 17.81 -39.33 10.28
C PRO A 628 17.65 -40.23 11.51
N THR A 629 18.29 -39.84 12.60
CA THR A 629 18.17 -40.45 13.92
C THR A 629 16.79 -40.19 14.55
N LEU A 630 16.23 -39.00 14.34
CA LEU A 630 14.89 -38.61 14.79
C LEU A 630 14.14 -37.91 13.67
N VAL A 631 12.85 -38.24 13.55
CA VAL A 631 11.88 -37.54 12.70
C VAL A 631 10.69 -37.17 13.56
N GLN A 632 10.30 -35.90 13.58
CA GLN A 632 9.23 -35.38 14.44
C GLN A 632 8.36 -34.38 13.68
N GLN A 633 7.05 -34.55 13.75
CA GLN A 633 6.09 -33.60 13.18
C GLN A 633 5.82 -32.47 14.18
N PHE A 634 5.58 -31.26 13.68
CA PHE A 634 5.25 -30.09 14.50
C PHE A 634 4.23 -29.18 13.81
N GLN A 635 3.61 -28.29 14.59
CA GLN A 635 2.74 -27.24 14.07
C GLN A 635 3.38 -25.88 14.31
N VAL A 636 3.31 -25.02 13.31
CA VAL A 636 3.86 -23.66 13.37
C VAL A 636 2.86 -22.69 13.98
N THR A 637 3.28 -21.91 14.97
CA THR A 637 2.50 -20.89 15.68
C THR A 637 2.94 -19.46 15.31
N GLN A 638 2.16 -18.44 15.69
CA GLN A 638 2.27 -17.05 15.20
C GLN A 638 3.61 -16.32 15.46
N GLU A 639 4.24 -16.55 16.61
CA GLU A 639 5.46 -15.80 16.99
C GLU A 639 6.62 -16.72 17.31
N ARG A 640 6.33 -17.76 18.09
CA ARG A 640 7.32 -18.67 18.64
C ARG A 640 6.74 -20.08 18.63
N THR A 641 7.25 -20.89 17.71
CA THR A 641 7.01 -22.33 17.66
C THR A 641 8.06 -23.01 18.51
N VAL A 642 7.66 -23.83 19.48
CA VAL A 642 8.60 -24.59 20.32
C VAL A 642 8.48 -26.07 19.97
N ILE A 643 9.59 -26.66 19.52
CA ILE A 643 9.72 -28.09 19.20
C ILE A 643 10.60 -28.72 20.28
N VAL A 644 10.01 -29.59 21.08
CA VAL A 644 10.75 -30.33 22.11
C VAL A 644 11.26 -31.65 21.53
N LEU A 645 12.58 -31.83 21.49
CA LEU A 645 13.24 -33.04 21.01
C LEU A 645 13.05 -34.18 22.01
N GLY A 646 12.76 -35.37 21.50
CA GLY A 646 12.42 -36.55 22.29
C GLY A 646 13.46 -36.94 23.34
N ARG A 647 13.29 -36.45 24.57
CA ARG A 647 12.78 -37.23 25.71
C ARG A 647 11.52 -36.55 26.22
N VAL A 648 10.38 -36.92 25.65
CA VAL A 648 9.18 -36.95 26.48
C VAL A 648 9.37 -38.19 27.35
N SER A 649 10.02 -38.08 28.51
CA SER A 649 9.74 -39.02 29.62
C SER A 649 8.23 -39.10 29.67
N PRO A 650 7.58 -40.27 29.47
CA PRO A 650 6.17 -40.35 29.08
C PRO A 650 5.41 -39.33 29.90
N GLN A 651 5.13 -38.18 29.27
CA GLN A 651 4.36 -37.12 29.89
C GLN A 651 3.06 -37.87 30.07
N GLN A 652 2.76 -38.18 31.32
CA GLN A 652 1.56 -38.91 31.63
C GLN A 652 0.46 -37.94 31.23
N LEU A 653 -0.03 -38.10 30.01
CA LEU A 653 -1.08 -37.28 29.45
C LEU A 653 -2.32 -37.68 30.20
N PHE A 654 -2.86 -36.74 30.97
CA PHE A 654 -4.10 -36.95 31.67
C PHE A 654 -5.24 -36.20 30.98
N LEU A 655 -6.35 -36.91 30.82
CA LEU A 655 -7.60 -36.39 30.27
C LEU A 655 -8.48 -35.89 31.40
N LEU A 656 -8.95 -34.63 31.37
CA LEU A 656 -10.02 -34.15 32.25
C LEU A 656 -11.33 -34.07 31.45
N VAL A 657 -12.32 -34.94 31.75
CA VAL A 657 -13.65 -34.92 31.09
C VAL A 657 -14.71 -34.31 32.02
N PRO A 658 -15.19 -33.08 31.78
CA PRO A 658 -16.34 -32.55 32.51
C PRO A 658 -17.63 -33.16 31.94
N ASN A 659 -18.36 -33.93 32.74
CA ASN A 659 -19.65 -34.45 32.29
C ASN A 659 -20.71 -33.33 32.34
N ASN A 660 -21.08 -32.78 31.18
CA ASN A 660 -22.25 -31.91 31.06
C ASN A 660 -23.51 -32.79 31.03
N GLU A 661 -24.41 -32.54 32.00
CA GLU A 661 -25.79 -33.07 32.13
C GLU A 661 -25.98 -34.44 32.80
N PHE A 662 -26.52 -34.42 34.03
CA PHE A 662 -27.47 -35.46 34.46
C PHE A 662 -28.87 -35.02 34.01
N THR A 663 -29.36 -35.60 32.92
CA THR A 663 -30.80 -35.73 32.71
C THR A 663 -31.31 -36.87 33.60
N TYR A 664 -32.17 -36.51 34.52
CA TYR A 664 -32.85 -37.33 35.50
C TYR A 664 -33.60 -38.53 34.88
N TYR A 665 -33.39 -39.74 35.40
CA TYR A 665 -34.35 -40.85 35.26
C TYR A 665 -34.43 -41.67 36.55
N GLY A 666 -35.61 -41.63 37.21
CA GLY A 666 -36.11 -42.74 38.04
C GLY A 666 -36.20 -42.51 39.55
N THR A 667 -37.37 -42.02 39.99
CA THR A 667 -38.09 -42.22 41.28
C THR A 667 -37.36 -42.89 42.45
N TRP A 668 -37.26 -42.21 43.60
CA TRP A 668 -37.94 -42.48 44.90
C TRP A 668 -37.48 -41.45 45.96
N GLU A 669 -38.19 -41.39 47.07
CA GLU A 669 -38.43 -40.25 47.98
C GLU A 669 -37.24 -39.67 48.78
N GLU A 670 -37.44 -38.41 49.22
CA GLU A 670 -37.01 -37.82 50.50
C GLU A 670 -35.52 -37.56 50.79
N THR A 671 -35.06 -36.30 50.69
CA THR A 671 -34.82 -35.33 51.79
C THR A 671 -33.91 -34.16 51.37
N GLN A 672 -34.01 -33.06 52.11
CA GLN A 672 -33.57 -31.70 51.81
C GLN A 672 -32.04 -31.47 51.90
N GLU A 673 -31.47 -30.79 50.89
CA GLU A 673 -30.53 -29.66 50.99
C GLU A 673 -30.29 -29.07 49.57
N PRO A 674 -30.09 -27.74 49.38
CA PRO A 674 -29.75 -27.19 48.08
C PRO A 674 -28.29 -27.52 47.77
N ALA A 675 -28.06 -28.74 47.30
CA ALA A 675 -26.73 -29.22 46.94
C ALA A 675 -26.08 -28.28 45.91
N ALA A 676 -24.91 -27.76 46.26
CA ALA A 676 -24.02 -27.11 45.31
C ALA A 676 -23.91 -27.98 44.05
N LYS A 677 -23.91 -27.35 42.88
CA LYS A 677 -23.77 -28.06 41.60
C LYS A 677 -22.35 -28.63 41.51
N ARG A 678 -22.12 -29.79 42.12
CA ARG A 678 -20.88 -30.55 42.02
C ARG A 678 -20.72 -31.01 40.58
N ARG A 679 -19.63 -30.60 39.94
CA ARG A 679 -19.23 -31.16 38.64
C ARG A 679 -18.28 -32.32 38.90
N ARG A 680 -18.42 -33.38 38.11
CA ARG A 680 -17.52 -34.54 38.13
C ARG A 680 -16.55 -34.41 36.98
N ALA A 681 -15.27 -34.56 37.27
CA ALA A 681 -14.23 -34.78 36.30
C ALA A 681 -13.49 -36.08 36.62
N PHE A 682 -13.01 -36.74 35.58
CA PHE A 682 -12.20 -37.94 35.68
C PHE A 682 -10.84 -37.63 35.08
N LEU A 683 -9.77 -38.08 35.74
CA LEU A 683 -8.40 -37.98 35.28
C LEU A 683 -7.98 -39.33 34.64
N TYR A 684 -7.85 -39.40 33.31
CA TYR A 684 -7.47 -40.67 32.64
C TYR A 684 -6.09 -40.63 32.02
N ARG A 685 -5.32 -41.71 32.18
CA ARG A 685 -4.04 -41.91 31.48
C ARG A 685 -4.24 -42.22 29.99
N LEU A 686 -3.53 -41.49 29.14
CA LEU A 686 -3.45 -41.72 27.69
C LEU A 686 -2.12 -42.38 27.30
N GLU A 687 -2.16 -43.31 26.34
CA GLU A 687 -1.00 -43.81 25.61
C GLU A 687 -1.07 -43.25 24.18
N GLU A 688 0.05 -42.72 23.70
CA GLU A 688 0.17 -42.26 22.33
C GLU A 688 0.73 -43.38 21.43
N HIS A 689 0.04 -43.63 20.32
CA HIS A 689 0.48 -44.57 19.29
C HIS A 689 0.27 -43.95 17.90
N GLY A 690 1.36 -43.51 17.26
CA GLY A 690 1.33 -43.04 15.87
C GLY A 690 0.40 -41.85 15.63
N GLY A 691 0.45 -40.84 16.50
CA GLY A 691 -0.37 -39.63 16.38
C GLY A 691 -1.84 -39.80 16.79
N GLN A 692 -2.21 -40.92 17.42
CA GLN A 692 -3.53 -41.13 18.04
C GLN A 692 -3.38 -41.42 19.53
N HIS A 693 -4.27 -40.82 20.34
CA HIS A 693 -4.33 -41.07 21.78
C HIS A 693 -5.33 -42.19 22.10
N ARG A 694 -4.91 -43.13 22.94
CA ARG A 694 -5.75 -44.22 23.45
C ARG A 694 -5.82 -44.16 24.97
N ILE A 695 -7.03 -44.19 25.53
CA ILE A 695 -7.25 -44.34 26.98
C ILE A 695 -6.83 -45.75 27.40
N VAL A 696 -5.95 -45.85 28.41
CA VAL A 696 -5.23 -47.10 28.71
C VAL A 696 -6.01 -48.06 29.62
N SER A 697 -7.01 -47.62 30.38
CA SER A 697 -7.88 -48.57 31.10
C SER A 697 -9.28 -48.08 31.43
N LEU A 698 -10.28 -48.84 30.96
CA LEU A 698 -11.55 -49.09 31.62
C LEU A 698 -11.68 -50.61 31.77
N ARG A 699 -11.56 -51.18 32.98
CA ARG A 699 -12.06 -52.55 33.24
C ARG A 699 -12.51 -52.75 34.67
N TYR A 700 -13.81 -52.96 34.85
CA TYR A 700 -14.36 -54.25 35.29
C TYR A 700 -15.86 -54.39 34.91
N GLY A 701 -16.25 -55.58 34.43
CA GLY A 701 -17.66 -56.01 34.30
C GLY A 701 -18.31 -55.86 32.91
N SER A 702 -18.29 -56.93 32.11
CA SER A 702 -19.13 -57.25 30.94
C SER A 702 -19.85 -56.11 30.18
N ALA A 703 -19.50 -55.99 28.90
CA ALA A 703 -20.10 -55.19 27.81
C ALA A 703 -19.40 -53.84 27.53
N LEU A 704 -18.61 -53.87 26.45
CA LEU A 704 -17.88 -52.77 25.83
C LEU A 704 -18.87 -51.79 25.19
N ALA A 705 -18.90 -50.54 25.66
CA ALA A 705 -19.52 -49.43 24.94
C ALA A 705 -18.44 -48.38 24.62
N SER A 706 -18.11 -48.27 23.34
CA SER A 706 -17.41 -47.14 22.73
C SER A 706 -18.26 -45.89 22.85
N TYR A 707 -17.95 -45.01 23.80
CA TYR A 707 -18.51 -43.66 23.85
C TYR A 707 -17.56 -42.70 23.13
N TRP A 708 -18.09 -41.99 22.13
CA TRP A 708 -17.40 -40.88 21.49
C TRP A 708 -17.56 -39.65 22.37
N ILE A 709 -16.45 -39.06 22.80
CA ILE A 709 -16.44 -37.81 23.57
C ILE A 709 -16.14 -36.67 22.58
N PRO A 710 -16.94 -35.60 22.56
CA PRO A 710 -16.68 -34.42 21.72
C PRO A 710 -15.30 -33.81 22.08
N VAL A 711 -14.45 -33.57 21.08
CA VAL A 711 -13.06 -33.09 21.26
C VAL A 711 -13.00 -31.74 21.98
N ASP A 712 -14.04 -30.92 21.84
CA ASP A 712 -14.26 -29.63 22.51
C ASP A 712 -14.54 -29.73 24.02
N THR A 713 -14.69 -30.95 24.56
CA THR A 713 -14.84 -31.19 26.00
C THR A 713 -13.58 -31.72 26.67
N ILE A 714 -12.47 -31.79 25.94
CA ILE A 714 -11.22 -32.40 26.38
C ILE A 714 -10.18 -31.33 26.73
N ILE A 715 -9.70 -31.34 27.97
CA ILE A 715 -8.55 -30.54 28.39
C ILE A 715 -7.35 -31.49 28.48
N VAL A 716 -6.36 -31.29 27.61
CA VAL A 716 -5.09 -32.02 27.60
C VAL A 716 -4.06 -31.21 28.37
N GLY A 717 -3.35 -31.87 29.28
CA GLY A 717 -2.34 -31.24 30.11
C GLY A 717 -1.19 -32.15 30.47
N GLU A 718 -0.19 -31.56 31.10
CA GLU A 718 1.00 -32.21 31.63
C GLU A 718 0.81 -32.52 33.11
N TYR A 719 1.36 -33.64 33.58
CA TYR A 719 1.39 -33.97 35.00
C TYR A 719 2.82 -34.13 35.47
N ASP A 720 3.16 -33.35 36.50
CA ASP A 720 4.41 -33.47 37.23
C ASP A 720 4.22 -34.47 38.37
N ALA A 721 4.75 -35.69 38.18
CA ALA A 721 4.70 -36.75 39.17
C ALA A 721 5.57 -36.49 40.42
N ALA A 722 6.58 -35.63 40.32
CA ALA A 722 7.44 -35.28 41.46
C ALA A 722 6.75 -34.27 42.39
N GLN A 723 5.98 -33.35 41.81
CA GLN A 723 5.18 -32.37 42.54
C GLN A 723 3.75 -32.83 42.82
N ASN A 724 3.27 -33.88 42.15
CA ASN A 724 1.88 -34.35 42.17
C ASN A 724 0.88 -33.26 41.72
N VAL A 725 1.23 -32.57 40.63
CA VAL A 725 0.49 -31.42 40.08
C VAL A 725 0.17 -31.64 38.60
N PHE A 726 -1.07 -31.41 38.19
CA PHE A 726 -1.48 -31.39 36.78
C PHE A 726 -1.62 -29.95 36.28
N ARG A 727 -1.14 -29.67 35.07
CA ARG A 727 -1.15 -28.36 34.41
C ARG A 727 -1.75 -28.48 33.03
N ALA A 728 -2.68 -27.61 32.67
CA ALA A 728 -3.24 -27.57 31.33
C ALA A 728 -3.59 -26.16 30.91
N SER A 729 -3.56 -25.89 29.60
CA SER A 729 -4.17 -24.66 29.08
C SER A 729 -5.68 -24.73 29.30
N CYS A 730 -6.22 -23.73 29.99
CA CYS A 730 -7.65 -23.66 30.29
C CYS A 730 -8.27 -22.52 29.51
N ASP A 731 -9.34 -22.82 28.77
CA ASP A 731 -10.21 -21.82 28.17
C ASP A 731 -11.62 -22.00 28.77
N TYR A 732 -11.81 -21.43 29.96
CA TYR A 732 -13.04 -21.57 30.73
C TYR A 732 -13.91 -20.33 30.60
N VAL A 733 -15.21 -20.50 30.33
CA VAL A 733 -16.19 -19.41 30.35
C VAL A 733 -17.14 -19.60 31.52
N HIS A 734 -17.15 -18.65 32.45
CA HIS A 734 -18.04 -18.69 33.60
C HIS A 734 -19.46 -18.31 33.21
N ARG A 735 -20.35 -19.30 33.08
CA ARG A 735 -21.73 -19.14 32.57
C ARG A 735 -22.62 -18.11 33.30
N GLN A 736 -22.27 -17.63 34.49
CA GLN A 736 -23.06 -16.62 35.21
C GLN A 736 -22.54 -15.20 35.03
N THR A 737 -21.22 -15.02 34.86
CA THR A 737 -20.60 -13.69 34.68
C THR A 737 -20.20 -13.44 33.22
N ASP A 738 -20.23 -14.49 32.38
CA ASP A 738 -19.75 -14.50 30.99
C ASP A 738 -18.27 -14.12 30.83
N GLU A 739 -17.52 -14.16 31.93
CA GLU A 739 -16.08 -13.94 31.95
C GLU A 739 -15.36 -15.18 31.42
N ARG A 740 -14.42 -14.94 30.51
CA ARG A 740 -13.58 -15.96 29.87
C ARG A 740 -12.19 -15.92 30.48
N PHE A 741 -11.71 -17.08 30.89
CA PHE A 741 -10.40 -17.27 31.49
C PHE A 741 -9.55 -18.09 30.54
N THR A 742 -8.42 -17.51 30.15
CA THR A 742 -7.44 -18.10 29.25
C THR A 742 -6.11 -18.09 29.98
N ASP A 743 -5.95 -19.02 30.92
CA ASP A 743 -4.76 -19.15 31.77
C ASP A 743 -4.47 -20.62 32.06
N GLU A 744 -3.38 -20.92 32.75
CA GLU A 744 -3.01 -22.29 33.15
C GLU A 744 -3.95 -22.80 34.26
N LEU A 745 -4.65 -23.90 34.00
CA LEU A 745 -5.30 -24.71 35.03
C LEU A 745 -4.24 -25.52 35.76
N VAL A 746 -4.07 -25.28 37.05
CA VAL A 746 -3.16 -26.03 37.92
C VAL A 746 -3.98 -26.80 38.95
N ILE A 747 -3.90 -28.13 38.93
CA ILE A 747 -4.53 -29.01 39.92
C ILE A 747 -3.43 -29.60 40.81
N ASP A 748 -3.39 -29.20 42.07
CA ASP A 748 -2.51 -29.77 43.10
C ASP A 748 -3.24 -30.88 43.86
N LEU A 749 -2.80 -32.11 43.65
CA LEU A 749 -3.41 -33.30 44.26
C LEU A 749 -2.91 -33.54 45.70
N ASN A 750 -1.87 -32.83 46.17
CA ASN A 750 -1.46 -32.90 47.58
C ASN A 750 -2.38 -32.05 48.45
N THR A 751 -2.73 -30.85 47.96
CA THR A 751 -3.60 -29.92 48.68
C THR A 751 -5.07 -30.07 48.29
N MET A 752 -5.35 -30.89 47.27
CA MET A 752 -6.70 -31.13 46.77
C MET A 752 -7.37 -29.82 46.34
N THR A 753 -6.64 -29.01 45.58
CA THR A 753 -7.09 -27.71 45.09
C THR A 753 -6.75 -27.55 43.62
N ALA A 754 -7.67 -26.98 42.84
CA ALA A 754 -7.38 -26.51 41.50
C ALA A 754 -7.36 -24.99 41.46
N SER A 755 -6.60 -24.41 40.56
CA SER A 755 -6.57 -22.96 40.34
C SER A 755 -6.54 -22.65 38.85
N CYS A 756 -7.19 -21.57 38.46
CA CYS A 756 -7.16 -21.02 37.11
C CYS A 756 -7.25 -19.49 37.26
N GLY A 757 -6.15 -18.78 37.01
CA GLY A 757 -6.03 -17.37 37.36
C GLY A 757 -6.19 -17.12 38.87
N GLU A 758 -7.02 -16.12 39.24
CA GLU A 758 -7.28 -15.77 40.65
C GLU A 758 -8.27 -16.70 41.36
N TYR A 759 -8.87 -17.66 40.65
CA TYR A 759 -9.89 -18.56 41.20
C TYR A 759 -9.28 -19.85 41.71
N ILE A 760 -9.70 -20.25 42.92
CA ILE A 760 -9.32 -21.51 43.55
C ILE A 760 -10.57 -22.37 43.71
N PHE A 761 -10.48 -23.61 43.26
CA PHE A 761 -11.52 -24.64 43.35
C PHE A 761 -11.09 -25.68 44.37
N LEU A 762 -11.99 -26.07 45.26
CA LEU A 762 -11.79 -27.23 46.13
C LEU A 762 -12.01 -28.50 45.34
N VAL A 763 -11.09 -29.44 45.48
CA VAL A 763 -11.16 -30.76 44.87
C VAL A 763 -11.43 -31.77 45.98
N GLU A 764 -12.41 -32.67 45.83
CA GLU A 764 -12.67 -33.79 46.73
C GLU A 764 -12.39 -35.10 45.97
N THR A 765 -11.70 -36.06 46.58
CA THR A 765 -11.53 -37.42 46.04
C THR A 765 -12.64 -38.36 46.51
N GLY A 766 -13.21 -39.16 45.61
CA GLY A 766 -14.18 -40.22 45.95
C GLY A 766 -13.53 -41.47 46.57
N PRO A 767 -14.28 -42.31 47.32
CA PRO A 767 -13.73 -43.47 48.01
C PRO A 767 -13.70 -44.72 47.12
N GLU A 768 -12.70 -44.86 46.25
CA GLU A 768 -12.25 -46.18 45.76
C GLU A 768 -10.70 -46.27 45.76
N TYR A 769 -10.19 -46.88 46.84
CA TYR A 769 -8.88 -47.53 47.08
C TYR A 769 -7.70 -47.33 46.08
N VAL A 770 -6.84 -46.34 46.38
CA VAL A 770 -5.38 -46.37 46.68
C VAL A 770 -4.45 -47.37 45.93
N ASP A 771 -3.77 -46.88 44.88
CA ASP A 771 -2.29 -46.77 44.66
C ASP A 771 -2.06 -45.94 43.35
N PRO A 772 -1.07 -45.04 43.24
CA PRO A 772 -1.20 -43.85 42.38
C PRO A 772 -1.09 -44.13 40.87
N PRO A 773 -1.69 -43.30 39.98
CA PRO A 773 -2.60 -42.17 40.22
C PRO A 773 -3.94 -42.38 39.48
N TYR A 774 -4.96 -42.86 40.19
CA TYR A 774 -6.33 -42.90 39.70
C TYR A 774 -7.20 -42.22 40.75
N ASP A 775 -7.58 -40.97 40.52
CA ASP A 775 -8.44 -40.22 41.42
C ASP A 775 -9.70 -39.74 40.68
N ASP A 776 -10.86 -40.05 41.27
CA ASP A 776 -12.12 -39.37 40.95
C ASP A 776 -12.06 -37.97 41.56
N LEU A 777 -12.10 -36.92 40.73
CA LEU A 777 -12.04 -35.54 41.20
C LEU A 777 -13.44 -34.91 41.16
N TYR A 778 -13.97 -34.61 42.34
CA TYR A 778 -15.14 -33.76 42.52
C TYR A 778 -14.65 -32.34 42.75
N TYR A 779 -15.28 -31.32 42.19
CA TYR A 779 -14.99 -29.95 42.58
C TYR A 779 -16.26 -29.18 42.90
N GLU A 780 -16.19 -28.41 43.99
CA GLU A 780 -17.27 -27.57 44.48
C GLU A 780 -16.85 -26.11 44.29
N VAL A 781 -17.62 -25.38 43.49
CA VAL A 781 -17.38 -23.94 43.26
C VAL A 781 -17.85 -23.21 44.52
N ALA A 782 -16.90 -22.77 45.35
CA ALA A 782 -17.17 -21.87 46.46
C ALA A 782 -16.91 -20.41 46.03
N HIS A 783 -17.80 -19.51 46.46
CA HIS A 783 -17.71 -18.07 46.19
C HIS A 783 -16.65 -17.37 47.04
#